data_AF-A0AAW0FNP0-F1
#
_entry.id   AF-A0AAW0FNP0-F1
#
_cell.length_a   1.000
_cell.length_b   1.000
_cell.length_c   1.000
_cell.angle_alpha   90.00
_cell.angle_beta   90.00
_cell.angle_gamma   90.00
#
_symmetry.space_group_name_H-M   'P 1'
#
loop_
_entity.id
_entity.type
_entity.pdbx_description
1 polymer ?
#
loop_
_entity_poly.entity_id
_entity_poly.type
_entity_poly.pdbx_seq_one_letter_code
_entity_poly.pdbx_strand_id
1 'polypeptide(L)'
;MPSRFPPAVFYTPKELGGLGMLSASHILIPASDLRWSKQTDTGITHFRAGMTHMEEKMIPTIFRYITTWENEFLDSQRVWAEYAIKRQEAAEQNRRITFEDMESNWDRGLPRISTLFQKDRHTLAYDKGHRIRRVFKQYSLPRFNPFWWTSNHHDGKLWNLNAYRADVIQALGGIETILEHTLFKGTGFDSWEGLFWEKASGFEDSLKFKKLTNAQRSGLSQIPNRRFTLWWSPTINRANVYVGFLVQLDLTGIFLHGKIPTLKISLIQIFRAHLWQKIHESLVQDICQVLDKELEVLQIDNVEKQAIHPRKSYKMNSSCADIVLQSTYKWNVSRPSLLNDTNDTLDAATTNKFWIDVQLRYGDYDSHDISRYTRAKFLDYTTDGTSTYPSPTGAMVGIDLAYNMYDIYGSWFSGLKPLMQNAMKEIMKSNPALYVLRERIRKGLQLYQSQPQEAFLNANNYAELFNNETQLFIDDTNVYRVTVHKTFEGNLTTKPINGSVFILNPKTGQLFLKIIHTSVWAGQKRLGQLAKWKTGRRSRSIGMLDPLEVHMLDFPNISIRPSELHLPFGAAMKIDKLADIVLKANEPQMVLFNMYDDWLKTISSYTAFSRVILLLRALGINQERTNLILRPDASVVTQDHHIWPTFSDDQWIDIETQLRDLILSDYSKKYNVNIQFLTQSEIRDLILGQDVRKPSVKRQELADVEEKPEASDNQQLTALKSTTQNVHGEEIVTVTTTNYEQLSFVSKNEWRNRLIASNNLHLRTKNIYVSSDDFVDDESFTYIMPKNLLKKFVQISDLRTQVGAFIYGSSPSDNDEIKEIKAIALVPQLANSHSIQFPTKLYDKKNQSYLSSLELLGWIHTQNQSSDLLPPIDVTSLARLKSNNESEWTENLITLSVAFTPGSVSLAAFTLNHEGYQWGMTNKDVISDAPAGFSPEFSKKNQLLLSDRIMGTFLVPDDNIWNYSFIGPVWDPNAEFDLKIDIPLPFYHELHRPTHFLTFNEIEGNEVEADREDVTHIEI
;
A
#
# COMPACT_ATOMS: atom_id res chain seq x y z
N MET A 1 -50.01 7.63 8.53
CA MET A 1 -48.93 8.07 7.63
C MET A 1 -48.02 9.02 8.41
N PRO A 2 -46.73 9.14 8.07
CA PRO A 2 -45.86 10.14 8.68
C PRO A 2 -46.39 11.55 8.40
N SER A 3 -46.35 12.43 9.39
CA SER A 3 -46.66 13.86 9.24
C SER A 3 -45.59 14.59 8.42
N ARG A 4 -44.33 14.15 8.52
CA ARG A 4 -43.15 14.68 7.81
C ARG A 4 -42.03 13.64 7.79
N PHE A 5 -41.18 13.64 6.76
CA PHE A 5 -39.93 12.89 6.73
C PHE A 5 -38.75 13.82 6.44
N PRO A 6 -37.62 13.71 7.17
CA PRO A 6 -36.47 14.58 6.97
C PRO A 6 -35.67 14.22 5.71
N PRO A 7 -35.24 15.21 4.90
CA PRO A 7 -34.49 14.96 3.66
C PRO A 7 -33.18 14.17 3.87
N ALA A 8 -32.55 14.31 5.04
CA ALA A 8 -31.28 13.65 5.36
C ALA A 8 -31.34 12.12 5.13
N VAL A 9 -32.47 11.47 5.43
CA VAL A 9 -32.64 10.02 5.26
C VAL A 9 -32.49 9.58 3.79
N PHE A 10 -32.94 10.42 2.86
CA PHE A 10 -32.94 10.13 1.42
C PHE A 10 -31.65 10.55 0.72
N TYR A 11 -31.19 11.77 1.00
CA TYR A 11 -30.12 12.41 0.22
C TYR A 11 -28.73 12.19 0.81
N THR A 12 -28.61 11.81 2.08
CA THR A 12 -27.31 11.47 2.67
C THR A 12 -26.62 10.38 1.84
N PRO A 13 -25.33 10.52 1.51
CA PRO A 13 -24.58 9.51 0.76
C PRO A 13 -24.56 8.15 1.46
N LYS A 14 -24.34 7.09 0.68
CA LYS A 14 -24.39 5.69 1.18
C LYS A 14 -23.29 5.39 2.20
N GLU A 15 -22.17 6.10 2.09
CA GLU A 15 -21.02 6.01 2.99
C GLU A 15 -21.41 6.40 4.42
N LEU A 16 -22.32 7.37 4.57
CA LEU A 16 -22.89 7.82 5.85
C LEU A 16 -24.21 7.10 6.19
N GLY A 17 -24.52 5.99 5.51
CA GLY A 17 -25.69 5.15 5.79
C GLY A 17 -27.02 5.67 5.24
N GLY A 18 -27.01 6.71 4.40
CA GLY A 18 -28.21 7.19 3.69
C GLY A 18 -28.53 6.40 2.41
N LEU A 19 -29.62 6.74 1.73
CA LEU A 19 -29.99 6.11 0.45
C LEU A 19 -29.12 6.59 -0.73
N GLY A 20 -28.52 7.79 -0.62
CA GLY A 20 -27.74 8.42 -1.67
C GLY A 20 -28.56 8.75 -2.92
N MET A 21 -29.81 9.21 -2.73
CA MET A 21 -30.65 9.61 -3.84
C MET A 21 -30.09 10.87 -4.53
N LEU A 22 -30.14 10.87 -5.86
CA LEU A 22 -29.81 12.06 -6.66
C LEU A 22 -31.07 12.89 -6.82
N SER A 23 -31.02 14.18 -6.47
CA SER A 23 -32.16 15.08 -6.59
C SER A 23 -32.18 15.73 -7.97
N ALA A 24 -33.36 15.72 -8.59
CA ALA A 24 -33.71 16.54 -9.74
C ALA A 24 -34.78 17.59 -9.37
N SER A 25 -35.05 17.77 -8.07
CA SER A 25 -36.10 18.64 -7.55
C SER A 25 -35.55 19.60 -6.51
N HIS A 26 -36.19 20.76 -6.37
CA HIS A 26 -35.89 21.72 -5.32
C HIS A 26 -36.53 21.27 -4.01
N ILE A 27 -35.70 20.82 -3.07
CA ILE A 27 -36.16 20.27 -1.79
C ILE A 27 -35.56 21.12 -0.67
N LEU A 28 -36.47 21.71 0.11
CA LEU A 28 -36.14 22.53 1.26
C LEU A 28 -35.63 21.66 2.43
N ILE A 29 -34.56 22.10 3.08
CA ILE A 29 -34.05 21.50 4.31
C ILE A 29 -34.55 22.35 5.50
N PRO A 30 -35.45 21.82 6.34
CA PRO A 30 -36.02 22.64 7.39
C PRO A 30 -35.02 22.90 8.52
N ALA A 31 -35.05 24.11 9.10
CA ALA A 31 -34.08 24.54 10.11
C ALA A 31 -34.13 23.76 11.45
N SER A 32 -35.16 22.93 11.68
CA SER A 32 -35.21 21.98 12.81
C SER A 32 -34.24 20.82 12.64
N ASP A 33 -33.94 20.46 11.40
CA ASP A 33 -33.10 19.31 11.02
C ASP A 33 -31.61 19.72 10.89
N LEU A 34 -31.26 20.92 11.37
CA LEU A 34 -29.91 21.49 11.33
C LEU A 34 -29.32 21.68 12.74
N ARG A 35 -29.77 20.88 13.71
CA ARG A 35 -29.34 20.97 15.12
C ARG A 35 -28.49 19.74 15.45
N TRP A 36 -27.42 19.97 16.22
CA TRP A 36 -26.59 18.88 16.73
C TRP A 36 -25.93 19.29 18.05
N SER A 37 -25.41 18.30 18.79
CA SER A 37 -24.80 18.51 20.09
C SER A 37 -23.51 17.73 20.26
N LYS A 38 -22.63 18.14 21.17
CA LYS A 38 -21.40 17.39 21.48
C LYS A 38 -21.13 17.38 22.98
N GLN A 39 -20.97 16.18 23.53
CA GLN A 39 -20.42 15.98 24.87
C GLN A 39 -18.91 16.25 24.82
N THR A 40 -18.42 17.09 25.71
CA THR A 40 -17.00 17.38 25.92
C THR A 40 -16.63 17.12 27.38
N ASP A 41 -15.33 17.11 27.67
CA ASP A 41 -14.83 16.93 29.04
C ASP A 41 -15.30 18.06 29.99
N THR A 42 -15.64 19.23 29.45
CA THR A 42 -16.12 20.40 30.20
C THR A 42 -17.64 20.58 30.13
N GLY A 43 -18.38 19.65 29.52
CA GLY A 43 -19.85 19.67 29.45
C GLY A 43 -20.44 19.52 28.04
N ILE A 44 -21.74 19.80 27.91
CA ILE A 44 -22.50 19.63 26.66
C ILE A 44 -22.57 20.95 25.91
N THR A 45 -22.19 20.93 24.62
CA THR A 45 -22.29 22.06 23.70
C THR A 45 -23.37 21.80 22.66
N HIS A 46 -24.18 22.81 22.35
CA HIS A 46 -25.27 22.72 21.37
C HIS A 46 -25.01 23.65 20.19
N PHE A 47 -25.23 23.14 18.99
CA PHE A 47 -25.00 23.86 17.74
C PHE A 47 -26.28 23.89 16.89
N ARG A 48 -26.41 24.96 16.11
CA ARG A 48 -27.44 25.09 15.07
C ARG A 48 -26.79 25.66 13.82
N ALA A 49 -26.69 24.85 12.77
CA ALA A 49 -26.13 25.29 11.50
C ALA A 49 -27.07 26.31 10.83
N GLY A 50 -26.55 27.46 10.41
CA GLY A 50 -27.31 28.51 9.72
C GLY A 50 -27.69 29.74 10.56
N MET A 51 -27.11 29.96 11.74
CA MET A 51 -27.30 31.22 12.49
C MET A 51 -26.75 32.47 11.76
N THR A 52 -25.95 32.30 10.70
CA THR A 52 -25.28 33.38 9.96
C THR A 52 -25.79 33.60 8.53
N HIS A 53 -26.63 32.72 7.97
CA HIS A 53 -27.12 32.84 6.58
C HIS A 53 -28.63 33.09 6.53
N MET A 54 -29.06 34.13 5.81
CA MET A 54 -30.46 34.51 5.62
C MET A 54 -31.23 33.68 4.58
N GLU A 55 -30.55 32.80 3.82
CA GLU A 55 -31.18 32.00 2.76
C GLU A 55 -31.52 30.57 3.19
N GLU A 56 -32.66 30.09 2.71
CA GLU A 56 -33.14 28.72 2.91
C GLU A 56 -32.20 27.69 2.26
N LYS A 57 -31.69 26.72 3.05
CA LYS A 57 -30.84 25.65 2.52
C LYS A 57 -31.66 24.66 1.69
N MET A 58 -31.20 24.39 0.48
CA MET A 58 -31.83 23.49 -0.50
C MET A 58 -30.90 22.34 -0.86
N ILE A 59 -31.47 21.18 -1.18
CA ILE A 59 -30.71 20.05 -1.73
C ILE A 59 -30.21 20.40 -3.14
N PRO A 60 -28.90 20.24 -3.45
CA PRO A 60 -28.35 20.45 -4.78
C PRO A 60 -29.04 19.57 -5.84
N THR A 61 -29.16 20.08 -7.07
CA THR A 61 -29.76 19.35 -8.19
C THR A 61 -28.68 18.81 -9.13
N ILE A 62 -28.91 17.62 -9.69
CA ILE A 62 -27.94 16.92 -10.54
C ILE A 62 -27.53 17.71 -11.79
N PHE A 63 -28.43 18.54 -12.33
CA PHE A 63 -28.22 19.28 -13.59
C PHE A 63 -27.01 20.21 -13.55
N ARG A 64 -26.62 20.72 -12.37
CA ARG A 64 -25.44 21.60 -12.22
C ARG A 64 -24.11 20.87 -12.34
N TYR A 65 -24.10 19.54 -12.21
CA TYR A 65 -22.89 18.72 -12.14
C TYR A 65 -22.63 17.93 -13.42
N ILE A 66 -23.45 18.12 -14.44
CA ILE A 66 -23.27 17.53 -15.76
C ILE A 66 -22.94 18.67 -16.72
N THR A 67 -21.72 18.65 -17.26
CA THR A 67 -21.30 19.59 -18.30
C THR A 67 -22.24 19.47 -19.50
N THR A 68 -22.61 20.60 -20.09
CA THR A 68 -23.44 20.60 -21.30
C THR A 68 -22.67 20.02 -22.48
N TRP A 69 -23.38 19.36 -23.40
CA TRP A 69 -22.77 18.78 -24.60
C TRP A 69 -22.03 19.82 -25.45
N GLU A 70 -22.56 21.04 -25.54
CA GLU A 70 -21.91 22.14 -26.26
C GLU A 70 -20.52 22.44 -25.70
N ASN A 71 -20.40 22.58 -24.38
CA ASN A 71 -19.12 22.83 -23.72
C ASN A 71 -18.15 21.64 -23.89
N GLU A 72 -18.64 20.41 -23.81
CA GLU A 72 -17.84 19.20 -24.06
C GLU A 72 -17.31 19.14 -25.50
N PHE A 73 -18.12 19.50 -26.49
CA PHE A 73 -17.68 19.50 -27.89
C PHE A 73 -16.66 20.60 -28.18
N LEU A 74 -16.89 21.81 -27.66
CA LEU A 74 -15.95 22.93 -27.78
C LEU A 74 -14.61 22.62 -27.11
N ASP A 75 -14.64 22.08 -25.89
CA ASP A 75 -13.42 21.70 -25.18
C ASP A 75 -12.70 20.53 -25.88
N SER A 76 -13.45 19.57 -26.42
CA SER A 76 -12.88 18.45 -27.18
C SER A 76 -12.14 18.91 -28.43
N GLN A 77 -12.68 19.85 -29.19
CA GLN A 77 -11.99 20.38 -30.37
C GLN A 77 -10.65 21.01 -29.99
N ARG A 78 -10.63 21.82 -28.92
CA ARG A 78 -9.40 22.44 -28.41
C ARG A 78 -8.37 21.40 -27.97
N VAL A 79 -8.79 20.48 -27.10
CA VAL A 79 -7.87 19.51 -26.48
C VAL A 79 -7.28 18.54 -27.50
N TRP A 80 -8.06 18.11 -28.50
CA TRP A 80 -7.54 17.26 -29.58
C TRP A 80 -6.64 18.00 -30.57
N ALA A 81 -6.86 19.30 -30.79
CA ALA A 81 -5.96 20.13 -31.58
C ALA A 81 -4.61 20.31 -30.86
N GLU A 82 -4.62 20.60 -29.55
CA GLU A 82 -3.41 20.67 -28.72
C GLU A 82 -2.62 19.35 -28.75
N TYR A 83 -3.30 18.21 -28.64
CA TYR A 83 -2.66 16.90 -28.76
C TYR A 83 -1.98 16.70 -30.13
N ALA A 84 -2.62 17.13 -31.22
CA ALA A 84 -2.05 16.99 -32.56
C ALA A 84 -0.76 17.82 -32.73
N ILE A 85 -0.76 19.05 -32.21
CA ILE A 85 0.43 19.93 -32.22
C ILE A 85 1.57 19.29 -31.42
N LYS A 86 1.31 18.88 -30.17
CA LYS A 86 2.32 18.22 -29.32
C LYS A 86 2.88 16.94 -29.92
N ARG A 87 2.04 16.18 -30.65
CA ARG A 87 2.49 14.98 -31.36
C ARG A 87 3.42 15.34 -32.53
N GLN A 88 3.15 16.42 -33.25
CA GLN A 88 4.01 16.88 -34.34
C GLN A 88 5.35 17.39 -33.80
N GLU A 89 5.35 18.21 -32.75
CA GLU A 89 6.57 18.69 -32.08
C GLU A 89 7.45 17.53 -31.59
N ALA A 90 6.82 16.48 -31.04
CA ALA A 90 7.54 15.28 -30.64
C ALA A 90 8.18 14.56 -31.85
N ALA A 91 7.45 14.44 -32.96
CA ALA A 91 7.96 13.80 -34.17
C ALA A 91 9.11 14.59 -34.82
N GLU A 92 9.05 15.93 -34.84
CA GLU A 92 10.13 16.79 -35.34
C GLU A 92 11.41 16.65 -34.51
N GLN A 93 11.26 16.36 -33.22
CA GLN A 93 12.36 16.09 -32.30
C GLN A 93 12.79 14.60 -32.29
N ASN A 94 12.24 13.77 -33.20
CA ASN A 94 12.43 12.31 -33.23
C ASN A 94 12.16 11.64 -31.87
N ARG A 95 11.25 12.21 -31.06
CA ARG A 95 10.81 11.68 -29.76
C ARG A 95 9.36 11.20 -29.80
N ARG A 96 8.99 10.37 -28.83
CA ARG A 96 7.61 9.89 -28.64
C ARG A 96 6.89 10.71 -27.56
N ILE A 97 5.60 10.98 -27.76
CA ILE A 97 4.78 11.67 -26.75
C ILE A 97 4.58 10.79 -25.51
N THR A 98 4.71 11.41 -24.33
CA THR A 98 4.60 10.73 -23.04
C THR A 98 3.32 11.14 -22.31
N PHE A 99 3.05 10.47 -21.19
CA PHE A 99 1.91 10.80 -20.31
C PHE A 99 2.01 12.23 -19.75
N GLU A 100 3.21 12.63 -19.33
CA GLU A 100 3.47 13.92 -18.65
C GLU A 100 3.10 15.11 -19.55
N ASP A 101 3.33 14.97 -20.86
CA ASP A 101 2.96 15.98 -21.84
C ASP A 101 1.44 16.27 -21.89
N MET A 102 0.59 15.36 -21.39
CA MET A 102 -0.88 15.39 -21.54
C MET A 102 -1.67 15.34 -20.23
N GLU A 103 -1.03 15.46 -19.07
CA GLU A 103 -1.66 15.31 -17.74
C GLU A 103 -2.82 16.31 -17.51
N SER A 104 -2.65 17.58 -17.91
CA SER A 104 -3.67 18.62 -17.73
C SER A 104 -4.99 18.36 -18.46
N ASN A 105 -4.94 17.58 -19.54
CA ASN A 105 -6.05 17.29 -20.43
C ASN A 105 -6.60 15.86 -20.27
N TRP A 106 -6.17 15.13 -19.24
CA TRP A 106 -6.43 13.70 -19.06
C TRP A 106 -7.92 13.29 -19.10
N ASP A 107 -8.74 14.03 -18.36
CA ASP A 107 -10.19 13.79 -18.23
C ASP A 107 -11.03 14.61 -19.22
N ARG A 108 -10.40 15.22 -20.23
CA ARG A 108 -11.06 16.06 -21.24
C ARG A 108 -11.08 15.41 -22.61
N GLY A 109 -11.96 15.94 -23.46
CA GLY A 109 -12.13 15.51 -24.86
C GLY A 109 -13.09 14.34 -25.07
N LEU A 110 -13.57 14.21 -26.30
CA LEU A 110 -14.44 13.14 -26.77
C LEU A 110 -13.86 12.54 -28.07
N PRO A 111 -13.23 11.36 -28.02
CA PRO A 111 -13.00 10.52 -26.82
C PRO A 111 -12.03 11.17 -25.81
N ARG A 112 -12.07 10.71 -24.56
CA ARG A 112 -11.20 11.23 -23.49
C ARG A 112 -9.72 10.96 -23.80
N ILE A 113 -8.83 11.94 -23.56
CA ILE A 113 -7.39 11.80 -23.85
C ILE A 113 -6.75 10.62 -23.12
N SER A 114 -7.21 10.32 -21.89
CA SER A 114 -6.77 9.15 -21.11
C SER A 114 -6.87 7.81 -21.86
N THR A 115 -7.77 7.69 -22.83
CA THR A 115 -7.92 6.47 -23.65
C THR A 115 -6.72 6.18 -24.55
N LEU A 116 -5.83 7.16 -24.81
CA LEU A 116 -4.61 6.96 -25.59
C LEU A 116 -3.54 6.15 -24.85
N PHE A 117 -3.63 6.10 -23.52
CA PHE A 117 -2.62 5.55 -22.62
C PHE A 117 -3.13 4.32 -21.84
N GLN A 118 -4.29 3.79 -22.22
CA GLN A 118 -4.81 2.55 -21.63
C GLN A 118 -4.00 1.33 -22.09
N LYS A 119 -3.86 0.34 -21.20
CA LYS A 119 -3.11 -0.89 -21.47
C LYS A 119 -3.67 -1.67 -22.66
N ASP A 120 -5.00 -1.73 -22.77
CA ASP A 120 -5.69 -2.57 -23.77
C ASP A 120 -5.89 -1.86 -25.12
N ARG A 121 -5.23 -0.71 -25.34
CA ARG A 121 -5.43 0.12 -26.55
C ARG A 121 -5.21 -0.66 -27.84
N HIS A 122 -4.18 -1.50 -27.88
CA HIS A 122 -3.82 -2.28 -29.06
C HIS A 122 -4.93 -3.30 -29.41
N THR A 123 -5.52 -3.94 -28.41
CA THR A 123 -6.64 -4.88 -28.60
C THR A 123 -7.93 -4.16 -28.99
N LEU A 124 -8.22 -3.01 -28.36
CA LEU A 124 -9.43 -2.22 -28.64
C LEU A 124 -9.45 -1.65 -30.06
N ALA A 125 -8.30 -1.52 -30.71
CA ALA A 125 -8.22 -1.11 -32.12
C ALA A 125 -9.02 -2.06 -33.04
N TYR A 126 -9.18 -3.33 -32.68
CA TYR A 126 -9.93 -4.34 -33.43
C TYR A 126 -11.41 -4.42 -33.05
N ASP A 127 -11.86 -3.80 -31.95
CA ASP A 127 -13.27 -3.84 -31.53
C ASP A 127 -14.14 -2.86 -32.33
N LYS A 128 -14.43 -3.25 -33.57
CA LYS A 128 -15.30 -2.50 -34.48
C LYS A 128 -16.78 -2.80 -34.23
N GLY A 129 -17.64 -1.83 -34.55
CA GLY A 129 -19.08 -1.95 -34.36
C GLY A 129 -19.53 -2.04 -32.90
N HIS A 130 -18.68 -1.64 -31.94
CA HIS A 130 -18.99 -1.75 -30.51
C HIS A 130 -20.26 -0.98 -30.10
N ARG A 131 -20.56 0.17 -30.74
CA ARG A 131 -21.77 0.95 -30.46
C ARG A 131 -23.04 0.19 -30.86
N ILE A 132 -23.11 -0.31 -32.09
CA ILE A 132 -24.28 -1.08 -32.56
C ILE A 132 -24.44 -2.37 -31.78
N ARG A 133 -23.32 -3.04 -31.45
CA ARG A 133 -23.32 -4.24 -30.59
C ARG A 133 -23.94 -3.96 -29.23
N ARG A 134 -23.67 -2.80 -28.61
CA ARG A 134 -24.28 -2.40 -27.33
C ARG A 134 -25.77 -2.09 -27.46
N VAL A 135 -26.20 -1.41 -28.52
CA VAL A 135 -27.63 -1.18 -28.80
C VAL A 135 -28.37 -2.51 -28.92
N PHE A 136 -27.81 -3.45 -29.70
CA PHE A 136 -28.44 -4.74 -29.98
C PHE A 136 -28.51 -5.67 -28.77
N LYS A 137 -27.78 -5.38 -27.68
CA LYS A 137 -27.94 -6.11 -26.41
C LYS A 137 -29.36 -6.00 -25.84
N GLN A 138 -30.17 -5.02 -26.25
CA GLN A 138 -31.58 -4.95 -25.86
C GLN A 138 -32.41 -6.16 -26.33
N TYR A 139 -31.98 -6.81 -27.41
CA TYR A 139 -32.67 -7.98 -27.97
C TYR A 139 -32.13 -9.31 -27.43
N SER A 140 -30.88 -9.34 -26.94
CA SER A 140 -30.24 -10.57 -26.45
C SER A 140 -30.18 -10.68 -24.93
N LEU A 141 -30.31 -9.57 -24.19
CA LEU A 141 -30.28 -9.54 -22.74
C LEU A 141 -31.62 -9.09 -22.16
N PRO A 142 -32.17 -9.79 -21.15
CA PRO A 142 -33.42 -9.39 -20.50
C PRO A 142 -33.26 -8.12 -19.64
N ARG A 143 -32.02 -7.75 -19.27
CA ARG A 143 -31.72 -6.57 -18.47
C ARG A 143 -31.18 -5.45 -19.35
N PHE A 144 -31.94 -4.36 -19.43
CA PHE A 144 -31.55 -3.16 -20.15
C PHE A 144 -30.40 -2.42 -19.46
N ASN A 145 -29.36 -2.05 -20.24
CA ASN A 145 -28.32 -1.15 -19.78
C ASN A 145 -28.69 0.30 -20.14
N PRO A 146 -28.94 1.20 -19.18
CA PRO A 146 -29.33 2.57 -19.47
C PRO A 146 -28.23 3.38 -20.19
N PHE A 147 -26.96 2.98 -20.04
CA PHE A 147 -25.82 3.63 -20.70
C PHE A 147 -25.43 2.90 -21.99
N TRP A 148 -26.41 2.52 -22.82
CA TRP A 148 -26.17 1.76 -24.05
C TRP A 148 -25.34 2.53 -25.10
N TRP A 149 -25.39 3.86 -25.06
CA TRP A 149 -24.84 4.78 -26.07
C TRP A 149 -23.33 5.07 -25.95
N THR A 150 -22.71 4.85 -24.79
CA THR A 150 -21.28 5.13 -24.53
C THR A 150 -20.52 3.91 -24.04
N SER A 151 -19.21 3.82 -24.30
CA SER A 151 -18.33 2.77 -23.78
C SER A 151 -17.12 3.34 -23.06
N ASN A 152 -16.94 3.06 -21.77
CA ASN A 152 -15.80 3.57 -20.99
C ASN A 152 -14.42 3.20 -21.57
N HIS A 153 -14.31 2.07 -22.29
CA HIS A 153 -13.07 1.66 -22.94
C HIS A 153 -12.72 2.48 -24.19
N HIS A 154 -13.74 2.92 -24.94
CA HIS A 154 -13.55 3.67 -26.20
C HIS A 154 -13.69 5.18 -26.00
N ASP A 155 -14.68 5.59 -25.21
CA ASP A 155 -15.03 6.99 -24.97
C ASP A 155 -14.36 7.57 -23.73
N GLY A 156 -13.95 6.72 -22.77
CA GLY A 156 -13.59 7.14 -21.42
C GLY A 156 -14.81 7.44 -20.54
N LYS A 157 -14.58 7.92 -19.31
CA LYS A 157 -15.67 8.29 -18.39
C LYS A 157 -16.14 9.71 -18.69
N LEU A 158 -17.39 9.86 -19.13
CA LEU A 158 -17.90 11.12 -19.65
C LEU A 158 -18.44 12.10 -18.59
N TRP A 159 -18.68 11.66 -17.35
CA TRP A 159 -19.16 12.52 -16.28
C TRP A 159 -18.55 12.15 -14.92
N ASN A 160 -18.49 13.13 -14.02
CA ASN A 160 -17.99 12.95 -12.66
C ASN A 160 -18.92 13.64 -11.65
N LEU A 161 -19.57 12.87 -10.78
CA LEU A 161 -20.52 13.35 -9.77
C LEU A 161 -19.94 13.38 -8.36
N ASN A 162 -18.60 13.39 -8.22
CA ASN A 162 -17.96 13.45 -6.91
C ASN A 162 -18.28 14.75 -6.17
N ALA A 163 -18.31 15.89 -6.88
CA ALA A 163 -18.66 17.19 -6.30
C ALA A 163 -20.10 17.23 -5.76
N TYR A 164 -21.08 16.65 -6.47
CA TYR A 164 -22.48 16.56 -6.01
C TYR A 164 -22.57 15.94 -4.61
N ARG A 165 -21.78 14.91 -4.34
CA ARG A 165 -21.75 14.23 -3.04
C ARG A 165 -21.29 15.17 -1.91
N ALA A 166 -20.22 15.93 -2.14
CA ALA A 166 -19.68 16.87 -1.16
C ALA A 166 -20.68 18.00 -0.87
N ASP A 167 -21.30 18.55 -1.91
CA ASP A 167 -22.24 19.66 -1.77
C ASP A 167 -23.54 19.25 -1.08
N VAL A 168 -24.02 18.01 -1.29
CA VAL A 168 -25.17 17.47 -0.55
C VAL A 168 -24.87 17.34 0.94
N ILE A 169 -23.66 16.89 1.32
CA ILE A 169 -23.23 16.81 2.72
C ILE A 169 -23.23 18.22 3.33
N GLN A 170 -22.67 19.20 2.62
CA GLN A 170 -22.63 20.59 3.09
C GLN A 170 -24.04 21.20 3.22
N ALA A 171 -24.93 20.94 2.25
CA ALA A 171 -26.31 21.41 2.27
C ALA A 171 -27.08 20.86 3.48
N LEU A 172 -26.88 19.59 3.82
CA LEU A 172 -27.46 18.93 5.00
C LEU A 172 -26.85 19.38 6.34
N GLY A 173 -25.93 20.36 6.34
CA GLY A 173 -25.35 20.93 7.55
C GLY A 173 -24.04 20.28 7.99
N GLY A 174 -23.36 19.57 7.09
CA GLY A 174 -22.12 18.86 7.40
C GLY A 174 -22.37 17.46 7.98
N ILE A 175 -21.29 16.76 8.28
CA ILE A 175 -21.35 15.35 8.70
C ILE A 175 -21.91 15.24 10.11
N GLU A 176 -21.56 16.15 11.02
CA GLU A 176 -22.02 16.17 12.40
C GLU A 176 -23.54 16.28 12.48
N THR A 177 -24.12 17.18 11.69
CA THR A 177 -25.58 17.36 11.61
C THR A 177 -26.26 16.11 11.06
N ILE A 178 -25.70 15.51 10.00
CA ILE A 178 -26.22 14.26 9.44
C ILE A 178 -26.18 13.13 10.49
N LEU A 179 -25.07 12.99 11.22
CA LEU A 179 -24.90 11.91 12.18
C LEU A 179 -25.75 12.10 13.45
N GLU A 180 -26.13 13.33 13.80
CA GLU A 180 -27.10 13.57 14.87
C GLU A 180 -28.47 12.91 14.58
N HIS A 181 -28.85 12.82 13.31
CA HIS A 181 -30.08 12.13 12.91
C HIS A 181 -30.01 10.60 13.05
N THR A 182 -28.84 10.05 13.39
CA THR A 182 -28.55 8.62 13.34
C THR A 182 -28.20 8.07 14.73
N LEU A 183 -28.13 6.75 14.85
CA LEU A 183 -27.67 6.06 16.05
C LEU A 183 -26.13 6.05 16.19
N PHE A 184 -25.43 6.95 15.50
CA PHE A 184 -23.97 7.03 15.49
C PHE A 184 -23.40 7.16 16.90
N LYS A 185 -23.85 8.14 17.69
CA LYS A 185 -23.30 8.35 19.05
C LYS A 185 -23.54 7.15 19.98
N GLY A 186 -24.63 6.42 19.80
CA GLY A 186 -24.93 5.18 20.54
C GLY A 186 -23.94 4.05 20.28
N THR A 187 -23.17 4.10 19.18
CA THR A 187 -22.07 3.16 18.94
C THR A 187 -20.86 3.40 19.85
N GLY A 188 -20.75 4.57 20.47
CA GLY A 188 -19.59 4.98 21.27
C GLY A 188 -18.31 5.17 20.46
N PHE A 189 -18.39 5.44 19.16
CA PHE A 189 -17.26 5.90 18.36
C PHE A 189 -17.04 7.40 18.57
N ASP A 190 -15.78 7.82 18.71
CA ASP A 190 -15.42 9.23 18.91
C ASP A 190 -15.41 10.03 17.59
N SER A 191 -15.09 9.36 16.48
CA SER A 191 -15.05 9.95 15.13
C SER A 191 -15.76 9.07 14.11
N TRP A 192 -16.22 9.69 13.03
CA TRP A 192 -16.87 9.00 11.92
C TRP A 192 -15.87 8.48 10.87
N GLU A 193 -14.61 8.93 10.97
CA GLU A 193 -13.56 8.61 10.03
C GLU A 193 -13.18 7.12 10.12
N GLY A 194 -12.97 6.50 8.96
CA GLY A 194 -12.64 5.08 8.90
C GLY A 194 -13.81 4.12 9.16
N LEU A 195 -15.02 4.62 9.39
CA LEU A 195 -16.20 3.76 9.48
C LEU A 195 -16.55 3.20 8.11
N PHE A 196 -16.79 1.89 8.07
CA PHE A 196 -17.35 1.25 6.92
C PHE A 196 -18.44 0.27 7.32
N TRP A 197 -19.45 0.20 6.45
CA TRP A 197 -20.47 -0.82 6.54
C TRP A 197 -19.91 -2.11 5.96
N GLU A 198 -20.11 -3.23 6.66
CA GLU A 198 -19.84 -4.53 6.08
C GLU A 198 -20.63 -4.63 4.77
N LYS A 199 -19.92 -4.88 3.67
CA LYS A 199 -20.57 -5.10 2.38
C LYS A 199 -21.47 -6.32 2.57
N ALA A 200 -22.77 -6.11 2.37
CA ALA A 200 -23.83 -7.12 2.60
C ALA A 200 -23.53 -8.49 1.94
N SER A 201 -22.65 -8.52 0.94
CA SER A 201 -22.11 -9.68 0.26
C SER A 201 -21.42 -10.75 1.13
N GLY A 202 -20.84 -10.46 2.30
CA GLY A 202 -20.02 -11.46 3.02
C GLY A 202 -20.78 -12.74 3.42
N PHE A 203 -21.75 -12.61 4.33
CA PHE A 203 -22.62 -13.70 4.76
C PHE A 203 -23.71 -14.01 3.73
N GLU A 204 -24.29 -12.98 3.09
CA GLU A 204 -25.38 -13.17 2.13
C GLU A 204 -24.92 -13.90 0.87
N ASP A 205 -23.73 -13.64 0.32
CA ASP A 205 -23.26 -14.36 -0.87
C ASP A 205 -22.96 -15.82 -0.56
N SER A 206 -22.46 -16.13 0.65
CA SER A 206 -22.28 -17.52 1.10
C SER A 206 -23.60 -18.31 1.15
N LEU A 207 -24.71 -17.61 1.39
CA LEU A 207 -26.06 -18.17 1.47
C LEU A 207 -26.80 -18.14 0.13
N LYS A 208 -26.49 -17.19 -0.77
CA LYS A 208 -27.05 -17.12 -2.13
C LYS A 208 -26.77 -18.39 -2.93
N PHE A 209 -25.61 -19.02 -2.72
CA PHE A 209 -25.24 -20.28 -3.38
C PHE A 209 -25.73 -21.53 -2.65
N LYS A 210 -26.34 -21.39 -1.45
CA LYS A 210 -27.02 -22.50 -0.77
C LYS A 210 -28.46 -22.64 -1.27
N LYS A 211 -28.98 -23.86 -1.28
CA LYS A 211 -30.37 -24.15 -1.69
C LYS A 211 -31.33 -23.68 -0.59
N LEU A 212 -31.81 -22.44 -0.71
CA LEU A 212 -32.74 -21.81 0.22
C LEU A 212 -34.19 -21.88 -0.30
N THR A 213 -35.15 -21.93 0.61
CA THR A 213 -36.58 -21.77 0.28
C THR A 213 -36.89 -20.33 -0.12
N ASN A 214 -37.98 -20.10 -0.85
CA ASN A 214 -38.42 -18.75 -1.22
C ASN A 214 -38.70 -17.85 0.00
N ALA A 215 -39.19 -18.43 1.10
CA ALA A 215 -39.38 -17.73 2.37
C ALA A 215 -38.04 -17.30 3.00
N GLN A 216 -37.01 -18.15 2.95
CA GLN A 216 -35.66 -17.80 3.43
C GLN A 216 -35.02 -16.69 2.57
N ARG A 217 -35.23 -16.71 1.25
CA ARG A 217 -34.76 -15.63 0.34
C ARG A 217 -35.44 -14.29 0.64
N SER A 218 -36.75 -14.31 0.91
CA SER A 218 -37.50 -13.12 1.34
C SER A 218 -37.04 -12.60 2.70
N GLY A 219 -36.65 -13.48 3.63
CA GLY A 219 -36.06 -13.08 4.91
C GLY A 219 -34.68 -12.42 4.75
N LEU A 220 -33.84 -12.90 3.84
CA LEU A 220 -32.51 -12.33 3.57
C LEU A 220 -32.59 -10.91 3.00
N SER A 221 -33.56 -10.60 2.14
CA SER A 221 -33.73 -9.25 1.58
C SER A 221 -34.22 -8.22 2.61
N GLN A 222 -34.69 -8.64 3.78
CA GLN A 222 -35.12 -7.74 4.87
C GLN A 222 -33.97 -7.26 5.77
N ILE A 223 -32.81 -7.93 5.74
CA ILE A 223 -31.66 -7.60 6.61
C ILE A 223 -31.13 -6.18 6.34
N PRO A 224 -30.90 -5.74 5.08
CA PRO A 224 -30.45 -4.38 4.79
C PRO A 224 -31.46 -3.31 5.24
N ASN A 225 -32.76 -3.58 5.10
CA ASN A 225 -33.82 -2.66 5.53
C ASN A 225 -33.87 -2.52 7.05
N ARG A 226 -33.64 -3.62 7.78
CA ARG A 226 -33.54 -3.60 9.24
C ARG A 226 -32.38 -2.72 9.71
N ARG A 227 -31.22 -2.87 9.06
CA ARG A 227 -30.03 -2.04 9.29
C ARG A 227 -30.30 -0.55 9.05
N PHE A 228 -30.88 -0.22 7.90
CA PHE A 228 -31.26 1.14 7.56
C PHE A 228 -32.25 1.76 8.57
N THR A 229 -33.27 1.00 8.96
CA THR A 229 -34.28 1.46 9.93
C THR A 229 -33.65 1.70 11.31
N LEU A 230 -32.71 0.85 11.74
CA LEU A 230 -32.00 1.02 13.01
C LEU A 230 -31.07 2.23 12.98
N TRP A 231 -30.31 2.43 11.90
CA TRP A 231 -29.39 3.55 11.73
C TRP A 231 -30.10 4.90 11.85
N TRP A 232 -31.22 5.07 11.14
CA TRP A 232 -32.02 6.30 11.16
C TRP A 232 -33.09 6.30 12.26
N SER A 233 -33.03 5.37 13.22
CA SER A 233 -34.10 5.20 14.22
C SER A 233 -34.37 6.44 15.07
N PRO A 234 -33.39 7.26 15.52
CA PRO A 234 -33.69 8.46 16.30
C PRO A 234 -34.54 9.49 15.54
N THR A 235 -34.43 9.48 14.21
CA THR A 235 -35.15 10.41 13.34
C THR A 235 -36.46 9.85 12.80
N ILE A 236 -36.54 8.52 12.62
CA ILE A 236 -37.76 7.84 12.15
C ILE A 236 -38.75 7.65 13.31
N ASN A 237 -38.29 7.19 14.47
CA ASN A 237 -39.14 6.91 15.64
C ASN A 237 -39.17 8.12 16.59
N ARG A 238 -39.86 9.18 16.18
CA ARG A 238 -40.03 10.41 16.97
C ARG A 238 -41.44 10.96 16.90
N ALA A 239 -41.83 11.72 17.92
CA ALA A 239 -43.18 12.28 18.06
C ALA A 239 -43.57 13.21 16.89
N ASN A 240 -42.63 13.96 16.32
CA ASN A 240 -42.93 14.88 15.21
C ASN A 240 -43.16 14.17 13.86
N VAL A 241 -42.85 12.87 13.74
CA VAL A 241 -43.02 12.07 12.52
C VAL A 241 -44.23 11.16 12.62
N TYR A 242 -44.41 10.49 13.76
CA TYR A 242 -45.57 9.64 14.03
C TYR A 242 -46.34 10.15 15.26
N VAL A 243 -47.61 10.48 15.05
CA VAL A 243 -48.52 11.01 16.08
C VAL A 243 -49.59 9.96 16.40
N GLY A 244 -49.98 9.85 17.67
CA GLY A 244 -51.17 9.11 18.10
C GLY A 244 -50.97 7.65 18.49
N PHE A 245 -49.74 7.14 18.55
CA PHE A 245 -49.46 5.77 19.03
C PHE A 245 -48.15 5.73 19.82
N LEU A 246 -48.20 5.88 21.15
CA LEU A 246 -47.03 5.81 22.02
C LEU A 246 -47.11 4.55 22.88
N VAL A 247 -46.16 3.63 22.69
CA VAL A 247 -46.08 2.37 23.44
C VAL A 247 -44.67 2.18 23.99
N GLN A 248 -44.56 1.87 25.28
CA GLN A 248 -43.30 1.48 25.89
C GLN A 248 -42.96 0.02 25.54
N LEU A 249 -41.71 -0.26 25.16
CA LEU A 249 -41.24 -1.60 24.87
C LEU A 249 -40.94 -2.37 26.16
N ASP A 250 -41.43 -3.62 26.25
CA ASP A 250 -41.29 -4.46 27.44
C ASP A 250 -39.84 -4.56 27.95
N LEU A 251 -39.67 -4.46 29.27
CA LEU A 251 -38.38 -4.54 29.99
C LEU A 251 -37.37 -3.44 29.65
N THR A 252 -37.79 -2.39 28.95
CA THR A 252 -36.94 -1.26 28.57
C THR A 252 -37.67 0.06 28.76
N GLY A 253 -36.91 1.15 28.79
CA GLY A 253 -37.45 2.52 28.83
C GLY A 253 -37.75 3.13 27.45
N ILE A 254 -37.80 2.33 26.39
CA ILE A 254 -37.89 2.83 25.01
C ILE A 254 -39.34 3.04 24.61
N PHE A 255 -39.66 4.22 24.08
CA PHE A 255 -40.97 4.53 23.51
C PHE A 255 -40.97 4.34 21.99
N LEU A 256 -42.00 3.67 21.48
CA LEU A 256 -42.28 3.52 20.05
C LEU A 256 -43.46 4.43 19.69
N HIS A 257 -43.22 5.40 18.82
CA HIS A 257 -44.19 6.40 18.34
C HIS A 257 -45.05 5.88 17.17
N GLY A 258 -44.73 4.70 16.64
CA GLY A 258 -45.48 4.06 15.56
C GLY A 258 -45.22 2.56 15.48
N LYS A 259 -46.05 1.85 14.73
CA LYS A 259 -45.86 0.43 14.45
C LYS A 259 -44.79 0.24 13.38
N ILE A 260 -43.53 0.15 13.80
CA ILE A 260 -42.36 -0.09 12.93
C ILE A 260 -41.77 -1.48 13.29
N PRO A 261 -42.22 -2.58 12.65
CA PRO A 261 -41.87 -3.92 13.08
C PRO A 261 -40.37 -4.23 13.00
N THR A 262 -39.70 -3.75 11.95
CA THR A 262 -38.25 -3.94 11.75
C THR A 262 -37.42 -3.28 12.86
N LEU A 263 -37.83 -2.08 13.29
CA LEU A 263 -37.19 -1.37 14.40
C LEU A 263 -37.45 -2.08 15.73
N LYS A 264 -38.70 -2.47 16.00
CA LYS A 264 -39.08 -3.20 17.22
C LYS A 264 -38.21 -4.45 17.41
N ILE A 265 -38.05 -5.25 16.36
CA ILE A 265 -37.22 -6.47 16.39
C ILE A 265 -35.76 -6.12 16.72
N SER A 266 -35.21 -5.08 16.09
CA SER A 266 -33.81 -4.67 16.28
C SER A 266 -33.54 -4.22 17.72
N LEU A 267 -34.43 -3.41 18.29
CA LEU A 267 -34.31 -2.93 19.67
C LEU A 267 -34.44 -4.06 20.70
N ILE A 268 -35.36 -5.01 20.48
CA ILE A 268 -35.46 -6.23 21.31
C ILE A 268 -34.16 -7.03 21.26
N GLN A 269 -33.54 -7.17 20.08
CA GLN A 269 -32.28 -7.90 19.93
C GLN A 269 -31.12 -7.21 20.65
N ILE A 270 -31.06 -5.87 20.64
CA ILE A 270 -30.04 -5.09 21.35
C ILE A 270 -30.22 -5.27 22.86
N PHE A 271 -31.43 -5.08 23.38
CA PHE A 271 -31.70 -5.09 24.82
C PHE A 271 -32.04 -6.46 25.41
N ARG A 272 -31.85 -7.55 24.66
CA ARG A 272 -32.09 -8.93 25.12
C ARG A 272 -31.33 -9.28 26.40
N ALA A 273 -31.85 -10.27 27.14
CA ALA A 273 -31.29 -10.74 28.41
C ALA A 273 -31.20 -9.63 29.48
N HIS A 274 -32.27 -8.84 29.60
CA HIS A 274 -32.46 -7.79 30.60
C HIS A 274 -31.34 -6.73 30.62
N LEU A 275 -30.80 -6.39 29.44
CA LEU A 275 -29.64 -5.49 29.35
C LEU A 275 -29.91 -4.11 29.98
N TRP A 276 -31.13 -3.58 29.85
CA TRP A 276 -31.52 -2.30 30.46
C TRP A 276 -31.34 -2.31 31.98
N GLN A 277 -31.85 -3.34 32.65
CA GLN A 277 -31.72 -3.51 34.10
C GLN A 277 -30.25 -3.68 34.51
N LYS A 278 -29.50 -4.49 33.75
CA LYS A 278 -28.06 -4.71 33.99
C LYS A 278 -27.23 -3.44 33.84
N ILE A 279 -27.54 -2.58 32.89
CA ILE A 279 -26.87 -1.27 32.74
C ILE A 279 -27.12 -0.43 33.99
N HIS A 280 -28.38 -0.31 34.42
CA HIS A 280 -28.73 0.47 35.62
C HIS A 280 -27.99 -0.05 36.86
N GLU A 281 -28.06 -1.35 37.11
CA GLU A 281 -27.40 -1.98 38.26
C GLU A 281 -25.87 -1.84 38.23
N SER A 282 -25.25 -2.03 37.05
CA SER A 282 -23.81 -1.88 36.82
C SER A 282 -23.35 -0.46 37.13
N LEU A 283 -24.08 0.56 36.68
CA LEU A 283 -23.76 1.97 36.94
C LEU A 283 -23.89 2.33 38.42
N VAL A 284 -24.97 1.88 39.07
CA VAL A 284 -25.14 2.09 40.52
C VAL A 284 -23.99 1.46 41.29
N GLN A 285 -23.56 0.25 40.90
CA GLN A 285 -22.46 -0.45 41.54
C GLN A 285 -21.13 0.30 41.38
N ASP A 286 -20.81 0.79 40.18
CA ASP A 286 -19.56 1.52 39.94
C ASP A 286 -19.53 2.85 40.73
N ILE A 287 -20.67 3.57 40.78
CA ILE A 287 -20.77 4.81 41.58
C ILE A 287 -20.58 4.50 43.07
N CYS A 288 -21.15 3.42 43.59
CA CYS A 288 -20.90 2.98 44.97
C CYS A 288 -19.40 2.73 45.22
N GLN A 289 -18.73 1.99 44.33
CA GLN A 289 -17.29 1.69 44.49
C GLN A 289 -16.42 2.94 44.45
N VAL A 290 -16.77 3.95 43.64
CA VAL A 290 -16.06 5.22 43.61
C VAL A 290 -16.26 5.98 44.92
N LEU A 291 -17.48 6.02 45.46
CA LEU A 291 -17.78 6.69 46.72
C LEU A 291 -17.14 5.98 47.92
N ASP A 292 -17.05 4.65 47.90
CA ASP A 292 -16.38 3.84 48.94
C ASP A 292 -14.87 4.12 49.03
N LYS A 293 -14.23 4.53 47.94
CA LYS A 293 -12.80 4.90 47.94
C LYS A 293 -12.55 6.27 48.56
N GLU A 294 -13.55 7.14 48.60
CA GLU A 294 -13.43 8.55 48.98
C GLU A 294 -14.15 8.86 50.31
N LEU A 295 -14.38 7.85 51.16
CA LEU A 295 -15.11 7.99 52.42
C LEU A 295 -14.50 9.05 53.35
N GLU A 296 -13.17 8.98 53.56
CA GLU A 296 -12.46 9.89 54.46
C GLU A 296 -12.43 11.33 53.91
N VAL A 297 -12.16 11.48 52.62
CA VAL A 297 -12.02 12.79 51.95
C VAL A 297 -13.36 13.54 51.95
N LEU A 298 -14.46 12.84 51.74
CA LEU A 298 -15.81 13.41 51.66
C LEU A 298 -16.57 13.36 52.99
N GLN A 299 -15.96 12.87 54.06
CA GLN A 299 -16.57 12.74 55.38
C GLN A 299 -17.84 11.88 55.38
N ILE A 300 -17.86 10.82 54.57
CA ILE A 300 -18.95 9.85 54.47
C ILE A 300 -18.73 8.76 55.52
N ASP A 301 -19.75 8.50 56.34
CA ASP A 301 -19.75 7.42 57.34
C ASP A 301 -20.06 6.07 56.69
N ASN A 302 -21.09 6.04 55.84
CA ASN A 302 -21.53 4.83 55.16
C ASN A 302 -22.15 5.14 53.79
N VAL A 303 -21.87 4.30 52.80
CA VAL A 303 -22.46 4.29 51.45
C VAL A 303 -23.41 3.09 51.36
N GLU A 304 -24.72 3.33 51.42
CA GLU A 304 -25.73 2.28 51.41
C GLU A 304 -26.38 2.16 50.03
N LYS A 305 -26.08 1.07 49.31
CA LYS A 305 -26.81 0.68 48.10
C LYS A 305 -28.20 0.16 48.49
N GLN A 306 -29.24 0.82 48.00
CA GLN A 306 -30.63 0.47 48.31
C GLN A 306 -31.08 -0.79 47.57
N ALA A 307 -32.07 -1.50 48.14
CA ALA A 307 -32.72 -2.62 47.48
C ALA A 307 -33.65 -2.11 46.37
N ILE A 308 -33.15 -2.12 45.12
CA ILE A 308 -33.86 -1.58 43.96
C ILE A 308 -34.93 -2.55 43.48
N HIS A 309 -36.16 -2.06 43.27
CA HIS A 309 -37.23 -2.85 42.66
C HIS A 309 -36.84 -3.26 41.21
N PRO A 310 -37.04 -4.53 40.78
CA PRO A 310 -36.55 -5.02 39.48
C PRO A 310 -37.03 -4.24 38.24
N ARG A 311 -38.13 -3.50 38.38
CA ARG A 311 -38.72 -2.68 37.30
C ARG A 311 -38.40 -1.18 37.39
N LYS A 312 -37.71 -0.72 38.43
CA LYS A 312 -37.44 0.69 38.68
C LYS A 312 -36.68 1.34 37.53
N SER A 313 -35.67 0.64 37.02
CA SER A 313 -34.78 1.13 35.96
C SER A 313 -35.51 1.58 34.68
N TYR A 314 -36.71 1.05 34.39
CA TYR A 314 -37.52 1.44 33.22
C TYR A 314 -38.91 1.94 33.60
N LYS A 315 -39.13 2.38 34.85
CA LYS A 315 -40.35 3.05 35.28
C LYS A 315 -40.19 4.56 35.08
N MET A 316 -40.80 5.12 34.04
CA MET A 316 -40.56 6.52 33.62
C MET A 316 -41.43 7.57 34.33
N ASN A 317 -42.35 7.13 35.20
CA ASN A 317 -43.34 8.00 35.83
C ASN A 317 -43.03 8.30 37.30
N SER A 318 -42.26 7.45 37.99
CA SER A 318 -41.82 7.68 39.38
C SER A 318 -40.58 6.87 39.69
N SER A 319 -39.82 7.32 40.70
CA SER A 319 -38.53 6.75 41.06
C SER A 319 -38.30 6.67 42.58
N CYS A 320 -37.16 6.13 42.98
CA CYS A 320 -36.65 6.03 44.35
C CYS A 320 -35.12 6.17 44.33
N ALA A 321 -34.52 6.44 45.50
CA ALA A 321 -33.07 6.48 45.66
C ALA A 321 -32.43 5.11 45.35
N ASP A 322 -31.28 5.12 44.67
CA ASP A 322 -30.45 3.93 44.43
C ASP A 322 -29.31 3.82 45.44
N ILE A 323 -28.73 4.95 45.84
CA ILE A 323 -27.63 5.04 46.80
C ILE A 323 -28.00 6.08 47.86
N VAL A 324 -27.71 5.79 49.12
CA VAL A 324 -27.89 6.71 50.24
C VAL A 324 -26.58 6.84 51.00
N LEU A 325 -26.10 8.08 51.13
CA LEU A 325 -24.90 8.44 51.87
C LEU A 325 -25.30 8.97 53.25
N GLN A 326 -24.57 8.55 54.27
CA GLN A 326 -24.69 9.09 55.63
C GLN A 326 -23.43 9.88 55.96
N SER A 327 -23.59 11.10 56.48
CA SER A 327 -22.47 11.95 56.88
C SER A 327 -21.97 11.57 58.27
N THR A 328 -20.65 11.63 58.46
CA THR A 328 -20.03 11.52 59.80
C THR A 328 -20.43 12.66 60.73
N TYR A 329 -20.73 13.85 60.19
CA TYR A 329 -21.24 14.99 60.94
C TYR A 329 -22.42 15.65 60.22
N LYS A 330 -22.14 16.64 59.37
CA LYS A 330 -23.12 17.44 58.63
C LYS A 330 -22.48 17.99 57.36
N TRP A 331 -23.15 17.84 56.22
CA TRP A 331 -22.76 18.51 54.98
C TRP A 331 -23.53 19.80 54.77
N ASN A 332 -22.81 20.87 54.47
CA ASN A 332 -23.38 22.08 53.89
C ASN A 332 -23.56 21.85 52.38
N VAL A 333 -24.79 22.01 51.90
CA VAL A 333 -25.16 21.72 50.52
C VAL A 333 -25.57 22.97 49.75
N SER A 334 -25.33 22.94 48.44
CA SER A 334 -25.75 23.96 47.49
C SER A 334 -27.24 23.85 47.14
N ARG A 335 -27.74 24.93 46.51
CA ARG A 335 -28.97 24.83 45.71
C ARG A 335 -28.75 23.87 44.53
N PRO A 336 -29.79 23.19 44.04
CA PRO A 336 -29.64 22.28 42.91
C PRO A 336 -29.08 22.97 41.66
N SER A 337 -28.01 22.41 41.10
CA SER A 337 -27.34 22.90 39.89
C SER A 337 -26.86 21.74 39.02
N LEU A 338 -26.47 22.03 37.76
CA LEU A 338 -25.95 21.00 36.84
C LEU A 338 -24.50 20.62 37.19
N LEU A 339 -24.05 19.46 36.72
CA LEU A 339 -22.72 18.90 37.00
C LEU A 339 -21.57 19.84 36.62
N ASN A 340 -21.72 20.64 35.57
CA ASN A 340 -20.66 21.50 35.02
C ASN A 340 -20.85 22.98 35.36
N ASP A 341 -21.86 23.34 36.17
CA ASP A 341 -22.01 24.71 36.66
C ASP A 341 -20.91 25.03 37.68
N THR A 342 -20.28 26.20 37.59
CA THR A 342 -19.12 26.57 38.43
C THR A 342 -19.45 27.43 39.65
N ASN A 343 -20.64 28.05 39.67
CA ASN A 343 -20.99 29.07 40.67
C ASN A 343 -21.90 28.52 41.78
N ASP A 344 -21.43 27.50 42.50
CA ASP A 344 -22.17 26.94 43.63
C ASP A 344 -21.81 27.64 44.94
N THR A 345 -22.84 28.08 45.69
CA THR A 345 -22.70 28.52 47.08
C THR A 345 -23.29 27.47 48.02
N LEU A 346 -22.55 27.09 49.06
CA LEU A 346 -22.88 26.00 49.99
C LEU A 346 -23.76 26.43 51.18
N ASP A 347 -24.58 27.47 51.01
CA ASP A 347 -25.34 28.10 52.10
C ASP A 347 -26.83 27.70 52.10
N ALA A 348 -27.23 26.73 51.28
CA ALA A 348 -28.65 26.48 51.02
C ALA A 348 -29.33 25.66 52.14
N ALA A 349 -28.67 24.60 52.61
CA ALA A 349 -29.15 23.75 53.69
C ALA A 349 -28.00 22.96 54.30
N THR A 350 -28.27 22.35 55.46
CA THR A 350 -27.36 21.40 56.10
C THR A 350 -28.06 20.05 56.20
N THR A 351 -27.39 18.96 55.79
CA THR A 351 -27.98 17.62 55.75
C THR A 351 -27.03 16.55 56.30
N ASN A 352 -27.62 15.47 56.81
CA ASN A 352 -26.91 14.28 57.28
C ASN A 352 -27.09 13.09 56.32
N LYS A 353 -28.09 13.14 55.44
CA LYS A 353 -28.39 12.10 54.45
C LYS A 353 -28.42 12.70 53.05
N PHE A 354 -27.82 11.99 52.10
CA PHE A 354 -27.78 12.41 50.70
C PHE A 354 -28.07 11.23 49.80
N TRP A 355 -28.99 11.37 48.85
CA TRP A 355 -29.34 10.28 47.93
C TRP A 355 -28.82 10.52 46.52
N ILE A 356 -28.56 9.43 45.80
CA ILE A 356 -28.27 9.43 44.36
C ILE A 356 -29.29 8.53 43.66
N ASP A 357 -29.90 9.04 42.60
CA ASP A 357 -30.83 8.33 41.72
C ASP A 357 -30.27 8.26 40.29
N VAL A 358 -30.07 7.06 39.76
CA VAL A 358 -29.62 6.83 38.39
C VAL A 358 -30.82 6.57 37.47
N GLN A 359 -30.97 7.43 36.47
CA GLN A 359 -32.01 7.38 35.45
C GLN A 359 -31.43 7.06 34.08
N LEU A 360 -31.99 6.04 33.43
CA LEU A 360 -31.66 5.67 32.06
C LEU A 360 -32.71 6.21 31.10
N ARG A 361 -32.27 6.67 29.93
CA ARG A 361 -33.12 7.17 28.86
C ARG A 361 -32.68 6.59 27.52
N TYR A 362 -33.61 6.48 26.57
CA TYR A 362 -33.29 6.28 25.16
C TYR A 362 -33.91 7.42 24.35
N GLY A 363 -33.11 8.44 24.01
CA GLY A 363 -33.57 9.66 23.35
C GLY A 363 -33.90 9.49 21.87
N ASP A 364 -34.60 10.47 21.32
CA ASP A 364 -34.86 10.62 19.88
C ASP A 364 -34.29 11.97 19.37
N TYR A 365 -34.37 12.22 18.06
CA TYR A 365 -33.82 13.47 17.50
C TYR A 365 -34.52 14.74 18.03
N ASP A 366 -35.80 14.67 18.37
CA ASP A 366 -36.53 15.83 18.89
C ASP A 366 -36.17 16.11 20.36
N SER A 367 -35.87 15.06 21.13
CA SER A 367 -35.58 15.14 22.56
C SER A 367 -34.47 14.15 22.96
N HIS A 368 -33.24 14.67 23.02
CA HIS A 368 -32.05 13.98 23.54
C HIS A 368 -31.14 14.90 24.38
N ASP A 369 -31.61 16.11 24.71
CA ASP A 369 -30.94 16.99 25.68
C ASP A 369 -31.10 16.38 27.08
N ILE A 370 -30.02 15.76 27.57
CA ILE A 370 -30.00 15.03 28.85
C ILE A 370 -29.98 15.98 30.05
N SER A 371 -29.39 17.17 29.93
CA SER A 371 -29.38 18.20 30.97
C SER A 371 -30.78 18.71 31.29
N ARG A 372 -31.57 19.00 30.25
CA ARG A 372 -32.97 19.41 30.43
C ARG A 372 -33.81 18.28 31.01
N TYR A 373 -33.57 17.04 30.57
CA TYR A 373 -34.31 15.87 31.04
C TYR A 373 -34.06 15.59 32.52
N THR A 374 -32.80 15.55 32.95
CA THR A 374 -32.42 15.29 34.35
C THR A 374 -32.98 16.36 35.27
N ARG A 375 -32.84 17.64 34.92
CA ARG A 375 -33.43 18.74 35.67
C ARG A 375 -34.95 18.62 35.78
N ALA A 376 -35.64 18.36 34.67
CA ALA A 376 -37.09 18.23 34.67
C ALA A 376 -37.54 17.06 35.55
N LYS A 377 -36.87 15.90 35.46
CA LYS A 377 -37.21 14.71 36.25
C LYS A 377 -36.85 14.84 37.72
N PHE A 378 -35.76 15.49 38.06
CA PHE A 378 -35.43 15.81 39.44
C PHE A 378 -36.52 16.66 40.09
N LEU A 379 -36.94 17.75 39.42
CA LEU A 379 -38.00 18.63 39.94
C LEU A 379 -39.35 17.91 40.01
N ASP A 380 -39.70 17.11 39.00
CA ASP A 380 -40.92 16.30 38.95
C ASP A 380 -40.97 15.31 40.13
N TYR A 381 -39.93 14.48 40.29
CA TYR A 381 -39.93 13.43 41.30
C TYR A 381 -39.72 13.92 42.73
N THR A 382 -39.05 15.06 42.95
CA THR A 382 -38.87 15.61 44.31
C THR A 382 -40.08 16.39 44.79
N THR A 383 -40.97 16.81 43.89
CA THR A 383 -42.21 17.52 44.24
C THR A 383 -43.44 16.62 44.20
N ASP A 384 -43.40 15.52 43.44
CA ASP A 384 -44.48 14.54 43.34
C ASP A 384 -44.58 13.64 44.58
N GLY A 385 -45.82 13.39 45.03
CA GLY A 385 -46.11 12.54 46.20
C GLY A 385 -45.98 11.04 45.95
N THR A 386 -45.78 10.59 44.70
CA THR A 386 -45.62 9.16 44.39
C THR A 386 -44.18 8.65 44.46
N SER A 387 -43.20 9.54 44.34
CA SER A 387 -41.78 9.21 44.48
C SER A 387 -41.35 9.49 45.92
N THR A 388 -40.58 8.57 46.51
CA THR A 388 -40.16 8.70 47.92
C THR A 388 -38.65 8.69 48.00
N TYR A 389 -38.08 9.76 48.54
CA TYR A 389 -36.65 9.91 48.80
C TYR A 389 -36.38 10.06 50.30
N PRO A 390 -35.23 9.56 50.79
CA PRO A 390 -34.92 9.54 52.23
C PRO A 390 -34.53 10.91 52.82
N SER A 391 -34.26 11.90 51.97
CA SER A 391 -33.92 13.28 52.34
C SER A 391 -34.33 14.25 51.22
N PRO A 392 -34.51 15.55 51.52
CA PRO A 392 -34.77 16.57 50.49
C PRO A 392 -33.54 16.91 49.64
N THR A 393 -32.35 16.48 50.08
CA THR A 393 -31.06 16.73 49.42
C THR A 393 -30.56 15.48 48.73
N GLY A 394 -30.24 15.59 47.44
CA GLY A 394 -29.68 14.52 46.64
C GLY A 394 -29.36 14.95 45.21
N ALA A 395 -28.92 14.00 44.39
CA ALA A 395 -28.56 14.22 42.99
C ALA A 395 -29.12 13.13 42.07
N MET A 396 -29.56 13.54 40.88
CA MET A 396 -30.06 12.64 39.85
C MET A 396 -29.09 12.56 38.68
N VAL A 397 -28.62 11.36 38.37
CA VAL A 397 -27.72 11.04 37.27
C VAL A 397 -28.56 10.57 36.08
N GLY A 398 -28.55 11.30 34.97
CA GLY A 398 -29.23 10.87 33.75
C GLY A 398 -28.26 10.44 32.67
N ILE A 399 -28.56 9.31 32.03
CA ILE A 399 -27.76 8.78 30.92
C ILE A 399 -28.67 8.47 29.73
N ASP A 400 -28.37 9.07 28.58
CA ASP A 400 -28.99 8.74 27.31
C ASP A 400 -28.23 7.63 26.61
N LEU A 401 -28.85 6.45 26.51
CA LEU A 401 -28.28 5.26 25.89
C LEU A 401 -28.23 5.32 24.37
N ALA A 402 -29.07 6.15 23.73
CA ALA A 402 -29.09 6.29 22.27
C ALA A 402 -28.01 7.27 21.79
N TYR A 403 -27.76 8.32 22.58
CA TYR A 403 -26.80 9.38 22.26
C TYR A 403 -25.49 9.28 23.04
N ASN A 404 -25.35 8.33 23.96
CA ASN A 404 -24.17 8.14 24.80
C ASN A 404 -23.76 9.42 25.57
N MET A 405 -24.76 10.18 26.05
CA MET A 405 -24.60 11.45 26.76
C MET A 405 -25.06 11.29 28.21
N TYR A 406 -24.48 12.08 29.11
CA TYR A 406 -24.85 12.08 30.52
C TYR A 406 -24.79 13.48 31.11
N ASP A 407 -25.60 13.70 32.14
CA ASP A 407 -25.50 14.87 33.02
C ASP A 407 -26.08 14.55 34.39
N ILE A 408 -25.77 15.39 35.38
CA ILE A 408 -26.26 15.25 36.75
C ILE A 408 -26.87 16.57 37.19
N TYR A 409 -28.05 16.50 37.80
CA TYR A 409 -28.70 17.65 38.41
C TYR A 409 -29.10 17.35 39.84
N GLY A 410 -28.73 18.24 40.77
CA GLY A 410 -29.02 18.07 42.18
C GLY A 410 -28.24 19.02 43.08
N SER A 411 -28.39 18.83 44.39
CA SER A 411 -27.61 19.56 45.39
C SER A 411 -26.19 18.99 45.47
N TRP A 412 -25.21 19.85 45.79
CA TRP A 412 -23.81 19.46 45.90
C TRP A 412 -23.26 19.80 47.28
N PHE A 413 -22.43 18.93 47.85
CA PHE A 413 -21.57 19.26 48.99
C PHE A 413 -20.10 19.29 48.53
N SER A 414 -19.23 19.87 49.36
CA SER A 414 -17.82 20.07 49.03
C SER A 414 -17.15 18.76 48.60
N GLY A 415 -16.46 18.79 47.45
CA GLY A 415 -15.74 17.63 46.89
C GLY A 415 -16.58 16.66 46.04
N LEU A 416 -17.90 16.60 46.21
CA LEU A 416 -18.74 15.65 45.45
C LEU A 416 -18.76 15.96 43.95
N LYS A 417 -18.86 17.23 43.58
CA LYS A 417 -19.02 17.65 42.18
C LYS A 417 -17.80 17.30 41.31
N PRO A 418 -16.55 17.63 41.71
CA PRO A 418 -15.36 17.19 40.99
C PRO A 418 -15.19 15.67 40.95
N LEU A 419 -15.57 14.96 42.03
CA LEU A 419 -15.55 13.50 42.03
C LEU A 419 -16.47 12.94 40.96
N MET A 420 -17.73 13.37 40.94
CA MET A 420 -18.73 12.87 40.00
C MET A 420 -18.39 13.20 38.54
N GLN A 421 -17.75 14.35 38.28
CA GLN A 421 -17.22 14.69 36.95
C GLN A 421 -16.20 13.66 36.46
N ASN A 422 -15.19 13.34 37.29
CA ASN A 422 -14.16 12.36 36.94
C ASN A 422 -14.73 10.94 36.88
N ALA A 423 -15.56 10.56 37.85
CA ALA A 423 -16.17 9.25 37.95
C ALA A 423 -17.03 8.93 36.72
N MET A 424 -17.95 9.83 36.35
CA MET A 424 -18.81 9.59 35.21
C MET A 424 -18.05 9.55 33.89
N LYS A 425 -16.97 10.35 33.75
CA LYS A 425 -16.09 10.30 32.57
C LYS A 425 -15.45 8.92 32.41
N GLU A 426 -14.99 8.32 33.50
CA GLU A 426 -14.38 7.00 33.50
C GLU A 426 -15.42 5.89 33.29
N ILE A 427 -16.50 5.91 34.07
CA ILE A 427 -17.61 4.92 33.99
C ILE A 427 -18.19 4.87 32.59
N MET A 428 -18.44 6.02 31.96
CA MET A 428 -18.95 6.04 30.59
C MET A 428 -17.96 5.39 29.60
N LYS A 429 -16.65 5.39 29.84
CA LYS A 429 -15.68 4.73 28.96
C LYS A 429 -15.53 3.24 29.26
N SER A 430 -15.39 2.86 30.53
CA SER A 430 -14.96 1.52 30.96
C SER A 430 -16.09 0.56 31.35
N ASN A 431 -17.32 1.05 31.57
CA ASN A 431 -18.39 0.19 32.10
C ASN A 431 -18.70 -0.99 31.15
N PRO A 432 -18.65 -2.25 31.64
CA PRO A 432 -18.82 -3.43 30.80
C PRO A 432 -20.23 -3.58 30.23
N ALA A 433 -21.26 -3.11 30.95
CA ALA A 433 -22.64 -3.18 30.45
C ALA A 433 -22.89 -2.18 29.31
N LEU A 434 -22.32 -0.97 29.41
CA LEU A 434 -22.33 0.01 28.32
C LEU A 434 -21.51 -0.47 27.12
N TYR A 435 -20.38 -1.14 27.36
CA TYR A 435 -19.59 -1.77 26.30
C TYR A 435 -20.42 -2.81 25.52
N VAL A 436 -21.12 -3.71 26.24
CA VAL A 436 -22.01 -4.70 25.61
C VAL A 436 -23.13 -4.04 24.81
N LEU A 437 -23.70 -2.93 25.29
CA LEU A 437 -24.69 -2.16 24.54
C LEU A 437 -24.11 -1.64 23.22
N ARG A 438 -22.95 -0.97 23.28
CA ARG A 438 -22.25 -0.41 22.10
C ARG A 438 -21.93 -1.49 21.09
N GLU A 439 -21.39 -2.62 21.53
CA GLU A 439 -21.08 -3.76 20.67
C GLU A 439 -22.32 -4.35 20.01
N ARG A 440 -23.45 -4.45 20.72
CA ARG A 440 -24.71 -4.92 20.13
C ARG A 440 -25.28 -3.93 19.13
N ILE A 441 -25.16 -2.62 19.38
CA ILE A 441 -25.54 -1.58 18.43
C ILE A 441 -24.66 -1.69 17.17
N ARG A 442 -23.33 -1.76 17.32
CA ARG A 442 -22.37 -1.94 16.21
C ARG A 442 -22.69 -3.17 15.37
N LYS A 443 -22.93 -4.33 16.01
CA LYS A 443 -23.32 -5.58 15.33
C LYS A 443 -24.69 -5.48 14.65
N GLY A 444 -25.66 -4.82 15.28
CA GLY A 444 -26.98 -4.57 14.70
C GLY A 444 -26.90 -3.68 13.45
N LEU A 445 -25.98 -2.72 13.48
CA LEU A 445 -25.67 -1.84 12.36
C LEU A 445 -24.69 -2.47 11.36
N GLN A 446 -23.98 -3.55 11.70
CA GLN A 446 -22.88 -4.07 10.87
C GLN A 446 -21.84 -2.99 10.54
N LEU A 447 -21.61 -2.10 11.51
CA LEU A 447 -20.61 -1.04 11.43
C LEU A 447 -19.31 -1.52 12.06
N TYR A 448 -18.24 -1.36 11.31
CA TYR A 448 -16.89 -1.62 11.78
C TYR A 448 -16.09 -0.33 11.57
N GLN A 449 -15.27 0.00 12.56
CA GLN A 449 -14.28 1.05 12.41
C GLN A 449 -13.01 0.42 11.86
N SER A 450 -12.39 1.06 10.88
CA SER A 450 -11.08 0.63 10.40
C SER A 450 -10.01 0.71 11.48
N GLN A 451 -10.24 1.51 12.54
CA GLN A 451 -9.40 1.64 13.73
C GLN A 451 -9.98 0.86 14.92
N PRO A 452 -9.25 -0.09 15.51
CA PRO A 452 -9.64 -0.84 16.70
C PRO A 452 -9.54 0.02 17.98
N GLN A 453 -10.14 -0.49 19.07
CA GLN A 453 -10.17 0.15 20.39
C GLN A 453 -8.78 0.29 21.05
N GLU A 454 -7.79 -0.50 20.63
CA GLU A 454 -6.39 -0.24 20.92
C GLU A 454 -5.77 0.54 19.77
N ALA A 455 -5.10 1.66 20.09
CA ALA A 455 -4.44 2.47 19.09
C ALA A 455 -3.47 1.58 18.29
N PHE A 456 -3.68 1.53 16.97
CA PHE A 456 -2.72 0.90 16.08
C PHE A 456 -1.33 1.49 16.30
N LEU A 457 -0.30 0.69 16.08
CA LEU A 457 1.04 1.25 15.97
C LEU A 457 1.11 2.18 14.74
N ASN A 458 1.42 3.45 14.96
CA ASN A 458 1.56 4.52 13.98
C ASN A 458 2.78 5.39 14.30
N ALA A 459 3.05 6.42 13.50
CA ALA A 459 4.23 7.28 13.68
C ALA A 459 4.20 8.11 14.98
N ASN A 460 3.02 8.32 15.58
CA ASN A 460 2.87 9.13 16.79
C ASN A 460 3.15 8.32 18.07
N ASN A 461 2.77 7.05 18.11
CA ASN A 461 3.02 6.14 19.24
C ASN A 461 4.21 5.18 19.01
N TYR A 462 4.97 5.38 17.94
CA TYR A 462 6.15 4.55 17.59
C TYR A 462 7.17 4.43 18.74
N ALA A 463 7.31 5.48 19.57
CA ALA A 463 8.22 5.46 20.71
C ALA A 463 7.81 4.47 21.82
N GLU A 464 6.53 4.06 21.89
CA GLU A 464 6.03 3.08 22.86
C GLU A 464 6.71 1.70 22.70
N LEU A 465 7.24 1.39 21.51
CA LEU A 465 7.96 0.14 21.23
C LEU A 465 9.18 -0.10 22.12
N PHE A 466 9.72 0.98 22.70
CA PHE A 466 10.96 0.96 23.47
C PHE A 466 10.72 1.16 24.97
N ASN A 467 9.46 1.03 25.42
CA ASN A 467 9.12 1.05 26.83
C ASN A 467 9.70 -0.20 27.56
N ASN A 468 9.40 -0.34 28.85
CA ASN A 468 9.87 -1.48 29.63
C ASN A 468 9.07 -2.77 29.40
N GLU A 469 7.97 -2.71 28.65
CA GLU A 469 7.17 -3.87 28.32
C GLU A 469 7.83 -4.66 27.19
N THR A 470 7.75 -5.99 27.27
CA THR A 470 8.27 -6.85 26.21
C THR A 470 7.28 -6.89 25.06
N GLN A 471 7.66 -6.31 23.92
CA GLN A 471 6.86 -6.28 22.70
C GLN A 471 7.52 -7.12 21.60
N LEU A 472 6.71 -7.78 20.77
CA LEU A 472 7.18 -8.63 19.66
C LEU A 472 6.42 -8.28 18.38
N PHE A 473 7.17 -8.04 17.31
CA PHE A 473 6.60 -8.04 15.96
C PHE A 473 6.49 -9.46 15.44
N ILE A 474 5.39 -9.76 14.75
CA ILE A 474 5.19 -11.01 14.03
C ILE A 474 4.86 -10.63 12.59
N ASP A 475 5.66 -11.10 11.62
CA ASP A 475 5.40 -10.93 10.20
C ASP A 475 5.18 -12.30 9.53
N ASP A 476 4.04 -12.43 8.84
CA ASP A 476 3.63 -13.64 8.12
C ASP A 476 3.87 -13.57 6.61
N THR A 477 4.41 -12.46 6.09
CA THR A 477 4.60 -12.20 4.66
C THR A 477 5.38 -13.33 3.96
N ASN A 478 6.41 -13.88 4.61
CA ASN A 478 7.29 -14.90 4.04
C ASN A 478 6.98 -16.33 4.48
N VAL A 479 5.82 -16.59 5.11
CA VAL A 479 5.45 -17.93 5.59
C VAL A 479 5.12 -18.88 4.45
N TYR A 480 4.31 -18.44 3.48
CA TYR A 480 3.93 -19.23 2.31
C TYR A 480 4.42 -18.55 1.04
N ARG A 481 5.56 -19.04 0.53
CA ARG A 481 6.22 -18.52 -0.68
C ARG A 481 6.05 -19.51 -1.83
N VAL A 482 5.82 -18.99 -3.02
CA VAL A 482 5.65 -19.79 -4.24
C VAL A 482 6.49 -19.24 -5.38
N THR A 483 7.03 -20.14 -6.21
CA THR A 483 7.49 -19.78 -7.54
C THR A 483 6.34 -19.98 -8.52
N VAL A 484 6.06 -18.95 -9.31
CA VAL A 484 4.97 -18.94 -10.28
C VAL A 484 5.54 -19.25 -11.66
N HIS A 485 4.98 -20.25 -12.31
CA HIS A 485 5.24 -20.56 -13.71
C HIS A 485 3.95 -20.33 -14.50
N LYS A 486 3.93 -19.28 -15.32
CA LYS A 486 2.83 -19.02 -16.25
C LYS A 486 3.11 -19.82 -17.52
N THR A 487 2.20 -20.71 -17.91
CA THR A 487 2.27 -21.42 -19.18
C THR A 487 1.78 -20.51 -20.31
N PHE A 488 2.08 -20.91 -21.55
CA PHE A 488 1.66 -20.21 -22.76
C PHE A 488 0.13 -19.99 -22.83
N GLU A 489 -0.66 -21.00 -22.45
CA GLU A 489 -2.14 -20.95 -22.37
C GLU A 489 -2.69 -19.94 -21.33
N GLY A 490 -1.80 -19.27 -20.59
CA GLY A 490 -2.15 -18.38 -19.50
C GLY A 490 -2.39 -19.08 -18.16
N ASN A 491 -2.22 -20.39 -18.08
CA ASN A 491 -2.38 -21.15 -16.84
C ASN A 491 -1.23 -20.83 -15.87
N LEU A 492 -1.60 -20.46 -14.64
CA LEU A 492 -0.65 -20.17 -13.57
C LEU A 492 -0.44 -21.43 -12.73
N THR A 493 0.71 -22.07 -12.87
CA THR A 493 1.13 -23.16 -11.99
C THR A 493 2.05 -22.62 -10.89
N THR A 494 1.89 -23.11 -9.66
CA THR A 494 2.65 -22.62 -8.51
C THR A 494 3.35 -23.78 -7.82
N LYS A 495 4.62 -23.59 -7.48
CA LYS A 495 5.39 -24.54 -6.66
C LYS A 495 5.76 -23.88 -5.34
N PRO A 496 5.43 -24.48 -4.17
CA PRO A 496 5.79 -23.92 -2.89
C PRO A 496 7.29 -24.08 -2.64
N ILE A 497 7.89 -23.07 -2.02
CA ILE A 497 9.28 -23.11 -1.51
C ILE A 497 9.26 -22.94 0.01
N ASN A 498 10.42 -23.15 0.65
CA ASN A 498 10.56 -22.91 2.09
C ASN A 498 10.22 -21.46 2.44
N GLY A 499 9.49 -21.31 3.54
CA GLY A 499 9.12 -20.01 4.11
C GLY A 499 9.63 -19.86 5.54
N SER A 500 9.34 -18.71 6.14
CA SER A 500 9.68 -18.44 7.53
C SER A 500 8.69 -17.49 8.20
N VAL A 501 8.41 -17.73 9.48
CA VAL A 501 7.77 -16.73 10.36
C VAL A 501 8.88 -15.86 10.93
N PHE A 502 8.71 -14.54 10.82
CA PHE A 502 9.66 -13.56 11.33
C PHE A 502 9.11 -12.97 12.63
N ILE A 503 9.80 -13.18 13.76
CA ILE A 503 9.40 -12.65 15.06
C ILE A 503 10.55 -11.83 15.64
N LEU A 504 10.36 -10.53 15.84
CA LEU A 504 11.43 -9.61 16.25
C LEU A 504 11.05 -8.85 17.52
N ASN A 505 11.97 -8.82 18.49
CA ASN A 505 11.91 -7.88 19.61
C ASN A 505 12.60 -6.55 19.21
N PRO A 506 11.87 -5.43 19.08
CA PRO A 506 12.44 -4.15 18.64
C PRO A 506 13.38 -3.52 19.67
N LYS A 507 13.28 -3.88 20.96
CA LYS A 507 14.16 -3.34 22.00
C LYS A 507 15.53 -4.01 22.00
N THR A 508 15.55 -5.34 21.88
CA THR A 508 16.79 -6.13 22.01
C THR A 508 17.40 -6.52 20.66
N GLY A 509 16.65 -6.45 19.56
CA GLY A 509 17.07 -6.92 18.24
C GLY A 509 16.98 -8.44 18.06
N GLN A 510 16.52 -9.18 19.07
CA GLN A 510 16.39 -10.64 18.99
C GLN A 510 15.34 -11.04 17.95
N LEU A 511 15.78 -11.79 16.94
CA LEU A 511 14.98 -12.36 15.88
C LEU A 511 14.83 -13.86 16.10
N PHE A 512 13.58 -14.31 16.26
CA PHE A 512 13.17 -15.70 16.21
C PHE A 512 12.67 -16.00 14.80
N LEU A 513 13.50 -16.66 14.00
CA LEU A 513 13.17 -17.04 12.63
C LEU A 513 12.71 -18.50 12.60
N LYS A 514 11.40 -18.73 12.55
CA LYS A 514 10.85 -20.09 12.45
C LYS A 514 10.74 -20.52 11.00
N ILE A 515 11.55 -21.48 10.60
CA ILE A 515 11.55 -22.01 9.23
C ILE A 515 10.37 -22.97 9.04
N ILE A 516 9.63 -22.78 7.96
CA ILE A 516 8.51 -23.61 7.53
C ILE A 516 8.91 -24.34 6.25
N HIS A 517 9.21 -25.63 6.39
CA HIS A 517 9.61 -26.48 5.28
C HIS A 517 8.42 -26.82 4.35
N THR A 518 8.71 -27.06 3.06
CA THR A 518 7.69 -27.39 2.04
C THR A 518 6.81 -28.59 2.38
N SER A 519 7.30 -29.54 3.19
CA SER A 519 6.53 -30.70 3.65
C SER A 519 5.25 -30.35 4.40
N VAL A 520 5.18 -29.17 5.02
CA VAL A 520 3.98 -28.68 5.71
C VAL A 520 2.80 -28.45 4.74
N TRP A 521 3.10 -28.17 3.47
CA TRP A 521 2.11 -27.89 2.44
C TRP A 521 1.64 -29.14 1.68
N ALA A 522 2.37 -30.25 1.81
CA ALA A 522 2.09 -31.48 1.09
C ALA A 522 0.69 -32.04 1.44
N GLY A 523 -0.12 -32.32 0.42
CA GLY A 523 -1.47 -32.88 0.57
C GLY A 523 -2.54 -31.91 1.11
N GLN A 524 -2.20 -30.64 1.34
CA GLN A 524 -3.13 -29.64 1.89
C GLN A 524 -3.77 -28.78 0.79
N LYS A 525 -4.99 -28.29 1.06
CA LYS A 525 -5.72 -27.35 0.18
C LYS A 525 -5.90 -26.00 0.89
N ARG A 526 -6.04 -24.92 0.11
CA ARG A 526 -6.19 -23.53 0.61
C ARG A 526 -4.99 -23.08 1.45
N LEU A 527 -3.80 -23.24 0.88
CA LEU A 527 -2.51 -23.01 1.55
C LEU A 527 -2.35 -21.59 2.11
N GLY A 528 -2.90 -20.57 1.45
CA GLY A 528 -2.85 -19.18 1.96
C GLY A 528 -3.62 -18.97 3.28
N GLN A 529 -4.72 -19.70 3.50
CA GLN A 529 -5.38 -19.70 4.82
C GLN A 529 -4.56 -20.53 5.81
N LEU A 530 -4.09 -21.71 5.39
CA LEU A 530 -3.30 -22.60 6.23
C LEU A 530 -2.02 -21.92 6.75
N ALA A 531 -1.40 -21.05 5.96
CA ALA A 531 -0.23 -20.25 6.35
C ALA A 531 -0.55 -19.40 7.59
N LYS A 532 -1.60 -18.58 7.53
CA LYS A 532 -2.09 -17.78 8.66
C LYS A 532 -2.45 -18.65 9.87
N TRP A 533 -3.04 -19.82 9.61
CA TRP A 533 -3.37 -20.81 10.63
C TRP A 533 -2.18 -21.57 11.23
N LYS A 534 -1.04 -21.58 10.55
CA LYS A 534 0.20 -22.17 11.05
C LYS A 534 0.99 -21.14 11.85
N THR A 535 0.84 -19.87 11.51
CA THR A 535 1.32 -18.74 12.32
C THR A 535 0.50 -18.59 13.60
N GLY A 536 -0.83 -18.78 13.55
CA GLY A 536 -1.69 -19.01 14.72
C GLY A 536 -2.79 -20.04 14.41
N ARG A 537 -2.77 -21.25 14.97
CA ARG A 537 -3.84 -22.29 14.90
C ARG A 537 -5.17 -21.74 15.52
N ARG A 538 -6.41 -22.16 15.29
CA ARG A 538 -7.17 -22.89 14.27
C ARG A 538 -8.63 -22.35 14.30
N SER A 539 -9.17 -21.72 13.23
CA SER A 539 -10.62 -21.47 12.89
C SER A 539 -10.90 -20.34 11.86
N ARG A 540 -11.01 -20.71 10.58
CA ARG A 540 -11.55 -19.99 9.40
C ARG A 540 -12.20 -18.58 9.54
N SER A 541 -11.42 -17.49 9.47
CA SER A 541 -11.69 -16.26 8.67
C SER A 541 -10.52 -15.24 8.75
N ILE A 542 -10.65 -14.13 8.01
CA ILE A 542 -9.65 -13.20 7.43
C ILE A 542 -8.84 -12.37 8.46
N GLY A 543 -7.51 -12.52 8.47
CA GLY A 543 -6.57 -11.68 9.26
C GLY A 543 -5.52 -12.55 9.98
N MET A 544 -4.39 -11.97 10.44
CA MET A 544 -3.51 -12.64 11.42
C MET A 544 -4.02 -12.44 12.86
N LEU A 545 -4.85 -11.41 13.07
CA LEU A 545 -5.47 -11.07 14.36
C LEU A 545 -6.42 -12.16 14.84
N ASP A 546 -7.45 -12.53 14.06
CA ASP A 546 -8.40 -13.56 14.50
C ASP A 546 -7.72 -14.89 14.89
N PRO A 547 -6.75 -15.43 14.11
CA PRO A 547 -6.02 -16.63 14.50
C PRO A 547 -5.19 -16.48 15.78
N LEU A 548 -4.58 -15.31 16.01
CA LEU A 548 -3.81 -15.04 17.23
C LEU A 548 -4.73 -14.81 18.43
N GLU A 549 -5.83 -14.07 18.30
CA GLU A 549 -6.80 -13.84 19.36
C GLU A 549 -7.43 -15.15 19.85
N VAL A 550 -7.80 -16.03 18.93
CA VAL A 550 -8.31 -17.38 19.25
C VAL A 550 -7.28 -18.21 20.00
N HIS A 551 -6.00 -17.96 19.75
CA HIS A 551 -4.91 -18.69 20.38
C HIS A 551 -4.44 -18.16 21.70
N MET A 552 -4.48 -16.84 21.85
CA MET A 552 -4.09 -16.15 23.06
C MET A 552 -5.26 -16.08 24.05
N LEU A 553 -6.36 -16.82 23.84
CA LEU A 553 -7.44 -16.97 24.82
C LEU A 553 -6.93 -17.49 26.18
N ASP A 554 -5.89 -18.33 26.16
CA ASP A 554 -5.25 -18.83 27.38
C ASP A 554 -4.35 -17.78 28.06
N PHE A 555 -4.07 -16.65 27.39
CA PHE A 555 -3.19 -15.58 27.83
C PHE A 555 -3.90 -14.21 27.80
N PRO A 556 -4.87 -13.95 28.69
CA PRO A 556 -5.72 -12.75 28.66
C PRO A 556 -4.95 -11.43 28.90
N ASN A 557 -3.71 -11.51 29.39
CA ASN A 557 -2.86 -10.35 29.67
C ASN A 557 -2.03 -9.92 28.44
N ILE A 558 -2.07 -10.66 27.33
CA ILE A 558 -1.35 -10.31 26.10
C ILE A 558 -2.29 -9.51 25.20
N SER A 559 -2.03 -8.22 25.04
CA SER A 559 -2.73 -7.37 24.07
C SER A 559 -2.20 -7.61 22.66
N ILE A 560 -3.08 -7.89 21.70
CA ILE A 560 -2.71 -8.06 20.29
C ILE A 560 -3.03 -6.76 19.55
N ARG A 561 -1.97 -6.03 19.18
CA ARG A 561 -2.08 -4.75 18.47
C ARG A 561 -1.76 -4.89 16.99
N PRO A 562 -2.59 -4.34 16.10
CA PRO A 562 -2.23 -4.24 14.68
C PRO A 562 -1.39 -2.96 14.43
N SER A 563 -0.68 -2.92 13.30
CA SER A 563 0.15 -1.78 12.89
C SER A 563 -0.42 -1.12 11.64
N GLU A 564 -0.57 0.21 11.64
CA GLU A 564 -0.81 1.02 10.43
C GLU A 564 0.47 1.17 9.61
N LEU A 565 1.65 1.10 10.26
CA LEU A 565 2.93 1.17 9.60
C LEU A 565 3.17 -0.09 8.75
N HIS A 566 3.42 0.08 7.45
CA HIS A 566 3.79 -1.02 6.56
C HIS A 566 5.29 -1.33 6.66
N LEU A 567 5.69 -1.91 7.80
CA LEU A 567 7.07 -2.20 8.09
C LEU A 567 7.69 -3.19 7.08
N PRO A 568 8.95 -2.99 6.65
CA PRO A 568 9.62 -3.76 5.60
C PRO A 568 10.11 -5.17 5.99
N PHE A 569 9.55 -5.84 6.99
CA PHE A 569 10.06 -7.17 7.43
C PHE A 569 10.01 -8.24 6.33
N GLY A 570 9.08 -8.12 5.38
CA GLY A 570 9.05 -8.97 4.18
C GLY A 570 10.35 -8.95 3.36
N ALA A 571 11.14 -7.87 3.44
CA ALA A 571 12.44 -7.76 2.78
C ALA A 571 13.57 -8.53 3.48
N ALA A 572 13.34 -9.11 4.66
CA ALA A 572 14.36 -9.88 5.38
C ALA A 572 14.88 -11.09 4.56
N MET A 573 14.04 -11.68 3.70
CA MET A 573 14.44 -12.75 2.79
C MET A 573 15.32 -12.29 1.61
N LYS A 574 15.60 -10.98 1.50
CA LYS A 574 16.59 -10.42 0.55
C LYS A 574 18.00 -10.35 1.16
N ILE A 575 18.14 -10.61 2.46
CA ILE A 575 19.44 -10.74 3.14
C ILE A 575 19.97 -12.14 2.85
N ASP A 576 21.15 -12.22 2.23
CA ASP A 576 21.70 -13.49 1.72
C ASP A 576 21.84 -14.55 2.83
N LYS A 577 22.36 -14.18 4.00
CA LYS A 577 22.55 -15.08 5.15
C LYS A 577 21.24 -15.72 5.61
N LEU A 578 20.17 -14.94 5.72
CA LEU A 578 18.85 -15.43 6.15
C LEU A 578 18.20 -16.27 5.05
N ALA A 579 18.29 -15.82 3.79
CA ALA A 579 17.72 -16.52 2.65
C ALA A 579 18.34 -17.90 2.45
N ASP A 580 19.66 -18.01 2.57
CA ASP A 580 20.40 -19.26 2.43
C ASP A 580 20.01 -20.29 3.48
N ILE A 581 19.87 -19.86 4.73
CA ILE A 581 19.48 -20.75 5.84
C ILE A 581 18.05 -21.26 5.65
N VAL A 582 17.13 -20.42 5.19
CA VAL A 582 15.74 -20.82 4.89
C VAL A 582 15.69 -21.77 3.69
N LEU A 583 16.46 -21.52 2.63
CA LEU A 583 16.46 -22.34 1.42
C LEU A 583 17.15 -23.70 1.61
N LYS A 584 18.23 -23.76 2.39
CA LYS A 584 18.99 -25.00 2.66
C LYS A 584 18.35 -25.90 3.72
N ALA A 585 17.37 -25.40 4.47
CA ALA A 585 16.72 -26.16 5.54
C ALA A 585 15.91 -27.35 5.00
N ASN A 586 16.17 -28.54 5.54
CA ASN A 586 15.45 -29.77 5.19
C ASN A 586 14.26 -30.08 6.12
N GLU A 587 14.16 -29.38 7.26
CA GLU A 587 13.12 -29.59 8.27
C GLU A 587 12.67 -28.28 8.98
N PRO A 588 11.49 -28.27 9.63
CA PRO A 588 10.98 -27.08 10.33
C PRO A 588 11.74 -26.76 11.64
N GLN A 589 12.78 -25.92 11.56
CA GLN A 589 13.60 -25.50 12.71
C GLN A 589 13.34 -24.06 13.15
N MET A 590 13.74 -23.71 14.39
CA MET A 590 13.77 -22.34 14.90
C MET A 590 15.22 -21.88 14.94
N VAL A 591 15.52 -20.71 14.38
CA VAL A 591 16.87 -20.14 14.39
C VAL A 591 16.82 -18.76 15.05
N LEU A 592 17.77 -18.51 15.95
CA LEU A 592 17.90 -17.25 16.68
C LEU A 592 18.97 -16.39 16.01
N PHE A 593 18.66 -15.12 15.82
CA PHE A 593 19.60 -14.10 15.36
C PHE A 593 19.49 -12.84 16.21
N ASN A 594 20.52 -12.00 16.16
CA ASN A 594 20.42 -10.61 16.59
C ASN A 594 20.45 -9.71 15.35
N MET A 595 19.36 -8.98 15.09
CA MET A 595 19.26 -8.05 13.96
C MET A 595 20.10 -6.80 14.12
N TYR A 596 20.54 -6.50 15.34
CA TYR A 596 21.37 -5.32 15.64
C TYR A 596 22.86 -5.64 15.76
N ASP A 597 23.26 -6.91 15.60
CA ASP A 597 24.63 -7.36 15.82
C ASP A 597 25.16 -6.85 17.19
N ASP A 598 26.05 -5.86 17.19
CA ASP A 598 26.61 -5.22 18.39
C ASP A 598 26.29 -3.72 18.53
N TRP A 599 25.40 -3.16 17.72
CA TRP A 599 25.08 -1.73 17.70
C TRP A 599 24.57 -1.17 19.03
N LEU A 600 23.94 -1.99 19.87
CA LEU A 600 23.45 -1.56 21.19
C LEU A 600 24.57 -1.15 22.16
N LYS A 601 25.84 -1.37 21.80
CA LYS A 601 26.99 -0.84 22.56
C LYS A 601 27.19 0.67 22.35
N THR A 602 26.94 1.18 21.14
CA THR A 602 27.20 2.58 20.77
C THR A 602 25.93 3.40 20.60
N ILE A 603 24.81 2.79 20.18
CA ILE A 603 23.55 3.48 19.90
C ILE A 603 22.36 2.92 20.70
N SER A 604 21.32 3.73 20.83
CA SER A 604 20.07 3.33 21.50
C SER A 604 19.27 2.30 20.69
N SER A 605 18.39 1.53 21.35
CA SER A 605 17.47 0.60 20.68
C SER A 605 16.57 1.30 19.64
N TYR A 606 16.17 2.56 19.90
CA TYR A 606 15.37 3.36 18.97
C TYR A 606 16.11 3.59 17.65
N THR A 607 17.38 4.01 17.75
CA THR A 607 18.24 4.27 16.61
C THR A 607 18.57 2.97 15.86
N ALA A 608 18.89 1.89 16.60
CA ALA A 608 19.20 0.59 16.02
C ALA A 608 18.01 0.02 15.24
N PHE A 609 16.80 0.11 15.79
CA PHE A 609 15.59 -0.31 15.08
C PHE A 609 15.34 0.53 13.83
N SER A 610 15.50 1.86 13.93
CA SER A 610 15.35 2.77 12.79
C SER A 610 16.33 2.44 11.65
N ARG A 611 17.59 2.10 11.99
CA ARG A 611 18.61 1.61 11.04
C ARG A 611 18.15 0.32 10.34
N VAL A 612 17.63 -0.66 11.09
CA VAL A 612 17.08 -1.90 10.48
C VAL A 612 15.91 -1.61 9.54
N ILE A 613 14.98 -0.74 9.92
CA ILE A 613 13.86 -0.37 9.06
C ILE A 613 14.36 0.29 7.77
N LEU A 614 15.33 1.21 7.87
CA LEU A 614 15.93 1.88 6.73
C LEU A 614 16.59 0.89 5.75
N LEU A 615 17.41 -0.03 6.29
CA LEU A 615 18.09 -1.09 5.53
C LEU A 615 17.09 -2.00 4.80
N LEU A 616 16.10 -2.52 5.54
CA LEU A 616 15.09 -3.41 4.97
C LEU A 616 14.20 -2.69 3.96
N ARG A 617 13.89 -1.41 4.15
CA ARG A 617 13.11 -0.62 3.20
C ARG A 617 13.88 -0.41 1.90
N ALA A 618 15.16 -0.03 2.00
CA ALA A 618 16.05 0.14 0.85
C ALA A 618 16.21 -1.17 0.07
N LEU A 619 16.45 -2.30 0.76
CA LEU A 619 16.48 -3.64 0.15
C LEU A 619 15.14 -3.98 -0.52
N GLY A 620 14.03 -3.58 0.10
CA GLY A 620 12.67 -3.72 -0.41
C GLY A 620 12.48 -3.06 -1.77
N ILE A 621 12.99 -1.84 -1.94
CA ILE A 621 12.91 -1.02 -3.16
C ILE A 621 13.91 -1.49 -4.21
N ASN A 622 15.21 -1.45 -3.90
CA ASN A 622 16.27 -1.81 -4.82
C ASN A 622 17.38 -2.57 -4.09
N GLN A 623 17.34 -3.89 -4.19
CA GLN A 623 18.31 -4.79 -3.57
C GLN A 623 19.73 -4.56 -4.12
N GLU A 624 19.89 -4.38 -5.43
CA GLU A 624 21.21 -4.23 -6.06
C GLU A 624 21.91 -2.96 -5.59
N ARG A 625 21.22 -1.81 -5.64
CA ARG A 625 21.80 -0.54 -5.22
C ARG A 625 22.08 -0.49 -3.72
N THR A 626 21.22 -1.11 -2.92
CA THR A 626 21.45 -1.21 -1.46
C THR A 626 22.68 -2.06 -1.15
N ASN A 627 22.87 -3.19 -1.83
CA ASN A 627 24.05 -4.02 -1.66
C ASN A 627 25.34 -3.30 -2.08
N LEU A 628 25.29 -2.45 -3.11
CA LEU A 628 26.42 -1.59 -3.50
C LEU A 628 26.79 -0.58 -2.41
N ILE A 629 25.78 0.05 -1.79
CA ILE A 629 26.00 1.00 -0.69
C ILE A 629 26.61 0.28 0.53
N LEU A 630 26.16 -0.94 0.83
CA LEU A 630 26.64 -1.72 1.98
C LEU A 630 27.99 -2.39 1.77
N ARG A 631 28.43 -2.58 0.52
CA ARG A 631 29.72 -3.20 0.18
C ARG A 631 30.36 -2.45 -0.99
N PRO A 632 30.82 -1.20 -0.77
CA PRO A 632 31.40 -0.37 -1.82
C PRO A 632 32.78 -0.88 -2.25
N ASP A 633 33.50 -1.56 -1.37
CA ASP A 633 34.85 -2.08 -1.59
C ASP A 633 35.09 -3.38 -0.80
N ALA A 634 36.22 -4.04 -1.09
CA ALA A 634 36.58 -5.32 -0.47
C ALA A 634 37.11 -5.18 0.98
N SER A 635 37.43 -3.96 1.44
CA SER A 635 37.91 -3.72 2.80
C SER A 635 36.82 -3.94 3.87
N VAL A 636 35.56 -3.80 3.47
CA VAL A 636 34.40 -3.94 4.34
C VAL A 636 34.05 -5.42 4.55
N VAL A 637 34.42 -5.95 5.71
CA VAL A 637 34.18 -7.35 6.08
C VAL A 637 32.92 -7.49 6.95
N THR A 638 32.15 -8.54 6.70
CA THR A 638 31.04 -8.99 7.57
C THR A 638 31.55 -10.14 8.43
N GLN A 639 31.44 -10.03 9.76
CA GLN A 639 31.88 -11.10 10.66
C GLN A 639 30.96 -12.33 10.56
N ASP A 640 31.49 -13.52 10.83
CA ASP A 640 30.74 -14.78 10.67
C ASP A 640 29.48 -14.86 11.53
N HIS A 641 29.47 -14.23 12.71
CA HIS A 641 28.33 -14.19 13.61
C HIS A 641 27.40 -12.98 13.38
N HIS A 642 27.81 -12.01 12.54
CA HIS A 642 27.03 -10.81 12.23
C HIS A 642 26.17 -10.98 10.97
N ILE A 643 25.13 -10.16 10.86
CA ILE A 643 24.29 -10.06 9.66
C ILE A 643 24.79 -8.93 8.76
N TRP A 644 25.16 -7.79 9.36
CA TRP A 644 25.53 -6.58 8.65
C TRP A 644 27.06 -6.41 8.59
N PRO A 645 27.58 -5.68 7.57
CA PRO A 645 29.00 -5.38 7.52
C PRO A 645 29.43 -4.50 8.70
N THR A 646 30.69 -4.63 9.10
CA THR A 646 31.23 -3.90 10.26
C THR A 646 31.68 -2.52 9.81
N PHE A 647 31.03 -1.47 10.31
CA PHE A 647 31.35 -0.07 10.03
C PHE A 647 31.55 0.72 11.33
N SER A 648 32.31 1.81 11.24
CA SER A 648 32.36 2.84 12.29
C SER A 648 31.05 3.65 12.34
N ASP A 649 30.80 4.34 13.46
CA ASP A 649 29.58 5.14 13.63
C ASP A 649 29.49 6.28 12.58
N ASP A 650 30.61 6.90 12.20
CA ASP A 650 30.65 7.95 11.16
C ASP A 650 30.30 7.39 9.78
N GLN A 651 30.85 6.23 9.41
CA GLN A 651 30.50 5.54 8.16
C GLN A 651 29.02 5.15 8.12
N TRP A 652 28.45 4.73 9.25
CA TRP A 652 27.02 4.44 9.33
C TRP A 652 26.16 5.66 9.03
N ILE A 653 26.56 6.87 9.45
CA ILE A 653 25.81 8.11 9.15
C ILE A 653 25.78 8.37 7.64
N ASP A 654 26.91 8.19 6.96
CA ASP A 654 27.00 8.36 5.51
C ASP A 654 26.15 7.32 4.76
N ILE A 655 26.21 6.06 5.19
CA ILE A 655 25.42 4.97 4.63
C ILE A 655 23.92 5.22 4.84
N GLU A 656 23.50 5.59 6.04
CA GLU A 656 22.11 5.91 6.35
C GLU A 656 21.58 7.07 5.47
N THR A 657 22.43 8.06 5.18
CA THR A 657 22.07 9.16 4.29
C THR A 657 21.86 8.68 2.86
N GLN A 658 22.76 7.85 2.33
CA GLN A 658 22.62 7.26 0.98
C GLN A 658 21.39 6.37 0.85
N LEU A 659 21.07 5.57 1.88
CA LEU A 659 19.88 4.72 1.90
C LEU A 659 18.58 5.54 1.95
N ARG A 660 18.58 6.63 2.71
CA ARG A 660 17.46 7.58 2.76
C ARG A 660 17.22 8.21 1.39
N ASP A 661 18.26 8.70 0.74
CA ASP A 661 18.17 9.32 -0.58
C ASP A 661 17.69 8.32 -1.64
N LEU A 662 18.09 7.06 -1.54
CA LEU A 662 17.59 5.99 -2.40
C LEU A 662 16.07 5.84 -2.30
N ILE A 663 15.54 5.77 -1.07
CA ILE A 663 14.10 5.64 -0.79
C ILE A 663 13.34 6.88 -1.30
N LEU A 664 13.85 8.08 -1.01
CA LEU A 664 13.22 9.33 -1.44
C LEU A 664 13.24 9.50 -2.96
N SER A 665 14.32 9.09 -3.63
CA SER A 665 14.40 9.14 -5.10
C SER A 665 13.40 8.19 -5.77
N ASP A 666 13.14 7.03 -5.19
CA ASP A 666 12.14 6.08 -5.70
C ASP A 666 10.72 6.62 -5.52
N TYR A 667 10.42 7.19 -4.35
CA TYR A 667 9.16 7.88 -4.11
C TYR A 667 8.95 9.04 -5.08
N SER A 668 9.96 9.89 -5.24
CA SER A 668 9.94 11.02 -6.16
C SER A 668 9.64 10.57 -7.59
N LYS A 669 10.31 9.53 -8.09
CA LYS A 669 10.06 8.97 -9.43
C LYS A 669 8.67 8.36 -9.58
N LYS A 670 8.17 7.67 -8.56
CA LYS A 670 6.89 6.96 -8.61
C LYS A 670 5.69 7.91 -8.54
N TYR A 671 5.81 9.00 -7.79
CA TYR A 671 4.71 9.95 -7.54
C TYR A 671 4.90 11.31 -8.22
N ASN A 672 6.03 11.53 -8.87
CA ASN A 672 6.44 12.78 -9.51
C ASN A 672 6.41 13.98 -8.54
N VAL A 673 7.09 13.84 -7.39
CA VAL A 673 7.16 14.86 -6.34
C VAL A 673 8.63 15.23 -6.12
N ASN A 674 8.97 16.52 -6.13
CA ASN A 674 10.32 16.95 -5.77
C ASN A 674 10.56 16.69 -4.26
N ILE A 675 11.72 16.09 -3.95
CA ILE A 675 12.12 15.67 -2.60
C ILE A 675 12.20 16.88 -1.65
N GLN A 676 12.58 18.06 -2.16
CA GLN A 676 12.72 19.29 -1.37
C GLN A 676 11.40 19.76 -0.73
N PHE A 677 10.25 19.38 -1.30
CA PHE A 677 8.95 19.75 -0.76
C PHE A 677 8.46 18.86 0.40
N LEU A 678 9.23 17.82 0.75
CA LEU A 678 8.87 16.90 1.83
C LEU A 678 9.37 17.43 3.17
N THR A 679 8.46 17.50 4.14
CA THR A 679 8.79 17.80 5.55
C THR A 679 9.50 16.62 6.22
N GLN A 680 10.26 16.86 7.30
CA GLN A 680 10.93 15.80 8.05
C GLN A 680 9.95 14.74 8.61
N SER A 681 8.73 15.15 8.98
CA SER A 681 7.66 14.21 9.35
C SER A 681 7.24 13.33 8.18
N GLU A 682 7.06 13.90 6.98
CA GLU A 682 6.69 13.13 5.79
C GLU A 682 7.80 12.18 5.36
N ILE A 683 9.07 12.58 5.47
CA ILE A 683 10.23 11.71 5.22
C ILE A 683 10.24 10.53 6.19
N ARG A 684 10.03 10.79 7.49
CA ARG A 684 9.93 9.74 8.52
C ARG A 684 8.77 8.79 8.23
N ASP A 685 7.60 9.33 7.94
CA ASP A 685 6.39 8.55 7.66
C ASP A 685 6.57 7.68 6.40
N LEU A 686 7.25 8.20 5.38
CA LEU A 686 7.66 7.44 4.19
C LEU A 686 8.57 6.25 4.51
N ILE A 687 9.60 6.47 5.34
CA ILE A 687 10.54 5.40 5.74
C ILE A 687 9.82 4.33 6.55
N LEU A 688 8.92 4.73 7.46
CA LEU A 688 8.08 3.83 8.25
C LEU A 688 6.97 3.14 7.43
N GLY A 689 6.78 3.54 6.17
CA GLY A 689 5.84 2.91 5.24
C GLY A 689 4.39 3.39 5.41
N GLN A 690 4.18 4.60 5.89
CA GLN A 690 2.87 5.25 5.95
C GLN A 690 2.58 5.98 4.63
N ASP A 691 1.32 5.96 4.19
CA ASP A 691 0.90 6.60 2.94
C ASP A 691 0.94 8.14 3.06
N VAL A 692 2.02 8.75 2.56
CA VAL A 692 2.12 10.20 2.44
C VAL A 692 1.34 10.67 1.22
N ARG A 693 0.31 11.50 1.44
CA ARG A 693 -0.47 12.13 0.36
C ARG A 693 0.43 13.07 -0.44
N LYS A 694 0.27 13.09 -1.76
CA LYS A 694 0.97 14.06 -2.61
C LYS A 694 0.75 15.49 -2.06
N PRO A 695 1.81 16.30 -1.89
CA PRO A 695 1.65 17.68 -1.47
C PRO A 695 0.76 18.43 -2.47
N SER A 696 -0.09 19.34 -1.98
CA SER A 696 -1.03 20.07 -2.83
C SER A 696 -0.29 21.01 -3.78
N VAL A 697 -0.83 21.21 -4.99
CA VAL A 697 -0.27 22.10 -6.02
C VAL A 697 -0.03 23.51 -5.49
N LYS A 698 -0.94 24.03 -4.64
CA LYS A 698 -0.75 25.31 -3.93
C LYS A 698 0.51 25.36 -3.07
N ARG A 699 0.90 24.25 -2.43
CA ARG A 699 2.08 24.18 -1.57
C ARG A 699 3.36 24.10 -2.39
N GLN A 700 3.29 23.45 -3.56
CA GLN A 700 4.38 23.44 -4.54
C GLN A 700 4.58 24.85 -5.11
N GLU A 701 3.50 25.53 -5.53
CA GLU A 701 3.55 26.91 -6.02
C GLU A 701 4.05 27.92 -4.96
N LEU A 702 3.65 27.76 -3.69
CA LEU A 702 4.13 28.61 -2.60
C LEU A 702 5.62 28.41 -2.32
N ALA A 703 6.12 27.17 -2.38
CA ALA A 703 7.53 26.87 -2.20
C ALA A 703 8.38 27.34 -3.39
N ASP A 704 7.89 27.21 -4.63
CA ASP A 704 8.52 27.76 -5.83
C ASP A 704 8.58 29.31 -5.81
N VAL A 705 7.66 29.96 -5.08
CA VAL A 705 7.65 31.41 -4.87
C VAL A 705 8.58 31.83 -3.72
N GLU A 706 8.73 31.02 -2.68
CA GLU A 706 9.69 31.26 -1.58
C GLU A 706 11.15 30.97 -1.98
N GLU A 707 11.39 30.05 -2.93
CA GLU A 707 12.72 29.76 -3.51
C GLU A 707 13.21 30.80 -4.54
N LYS A 708 12.57 31.98 -4.63
CA LYS A 708 13.16 33.16 -5.26
C LYS A 708 13.74 34.14 -4.22
N PRO A 709 14.84 33.82 -3.50
CA PRO A 709 15.62 34.84 -2.85
C PRO A 709 16.47 35.59 -3.90
N GLU A 710 16.25 36.90 -3.95
CA GLU A 710 17.10 37.89 -4.63
C GLU A 710 18.52 37.89 -4.03
N ALA A 711 19.40 36.95 -4.39
CA ALA A 711 20.85 37.07 -4.21
C ALA A 711 21.63 35.91 -4.86
N SER A 712 22.12 36.11 -6.09
CA SER A 712 23.54 35.90 -6.46
C SER A 712 23.73 36.00 -7.98
N ASP A 713 23.59 37.21 -8.52
CA ASP A 713 24.37 37.57 -9.71
C ASP A 713 25.85 37.65 -9.30
N ASN A 714 26.72 37.01 -10.08
CA ASN A 714 28.19 36.94 -9.97
C ASN A 714 28.82 35.73 -9.24
N GLN A 715 28.64 34.53 -9.77
CA GLN A 715 29.76 33.58 -9.85
C GLN A 715 30.23 33.46 -11.30
N GLN A 716 31.38 34.07 -11.60
CA GLN A 716 32.09 33.87 -12.86
C GLN A 716 32.51 32.40 -12.96
N LEU A 717 31.89 31.65 -13.87
CA LEU A 717 32.28 30.30 -14.28
C LEU A 717 33.69 30.36 -14.90
N THR A 718 34.70 29.86 -14.17
CA THR A 718 36.06 29.72 -14.70
C THR A 718 36.12 28.42 -15.51
N ALA A 719 36.14 28.55 -16.83
CA ALA A 719 36.17 27.41 -17.74
C ALA A 719 37.57 26.76 -17.72
N LEU A 720 37.66 25.49 -17.33
CA LEU A 720 38.90 24.73 -17.31
C LEU A 720 39.11 24.07 -18.68
N LYS A 721 40.27 24.35 -19.29
CA LYS A 721 40.72 23.75 -20.56
C LYS A 721 41.53 22.49 -20.26
N SER A 722 41.02 21.33 -20.64
CA SER A 722 41.78 20.07 -20.65
C SER A 722 42.27 19.79 -22.06
N THR A 723 43.59 19.57 -22.21
CA THR A 723 44.22 19.19 -23.48
C THR A 723 44.43 17.68 -23.54
N THR A 724 43.93 17.05 -24.59
CA THR A 724 44.17 15.62 -24.88
C THR A 724 44.67 15.46 -26.30
N GLN A 725 45.74 14.69 -26.51
CA GLN A 725 46.28 14.41 -27.84
C GLN A 725 45.60 13.20 -28.49
N ASN A 726 45.28 13.30 -29.77
CA ASN A 726 44.85 12.14 -30.56
C ASN A 726 46.08 11.36 -31.10
N VAL A 727 45.85 10.18 -31.67
CA VAL A 727 46.86 9.20 -32.15
C VAL A 727 47.88 9.79 -33.15
N HIS A 728 47.62 10.95 -33.75
CA HIS A 728 48.52 11.67 -34.65
C HIS A 728 49.25 12.88 -34.02
N GLY A 729 49.16 13.09 -32.71
CA GLY A 729 49.90 14.15 -31.99
C GLY A 729 49.26 15.54 -32.04
N GLU A 730 48.04 15.67 -32.55
CA GLU A 730 47.29 16.94 -32.51
C GLU A 730 46.58 17.13 -31.17
N GLU A 731 46.76 18.31 -30.55
CA GLU A 731 46.14 18.68 -29.27
C GLU A 731 44.68 19.10 -29.44
N ILE A 732 43.77 18.30 -28.89
CA ILE A 732 42.35 18.65 -28.78
C ILE A 732 42.14 19.34 -27.42
N VAL A 733 41.80 20.62 -27.46
CA VAL A 733 41.48 21.42 -26.27
C VAL A 733 39.98 21.41 -26.04
N THR A 734 39.50 20.68 -25.03
CA THR A 734 38.09 20.71 -24.63
C THR A 734 37.91 21.61 -23.41
N VAL A 735 36.89 22.47 -23.46
CA VAL A 735 36.60 23.45 -22.40
C VAL A 735 35.35 22.99 -21.66
N THR A 736 35.48 22.54 -20.42
CA THR A 736 34.32 22.21 -19.57
C THR A 736 33.93 23.43 -18.76
N THR A 737 32.66 23.83 -18.85
CA THR A 737 32.15 25.04 -18.20
C THR A 737 31.38 24.76 -16.93
N THR A 738 31.00 23.51 -16.63
CA THR A 738 30.18 23.17 -15.44
C THR A 738 30.77 22.04 -14.58
N ASN A 739 30.71 22.18 -13.24
CA ASN A 739 31.16 21.17 -12.27
C ASN A 739 30.36 19.85 -12.37
N TYR A 740 29.10 19.91 -12.81
CA TYR A 740 28.24 18.73 -12.99
C TYR A 740 28.72 17.85 -14.14
N GLU A 741 29.16 18.44 -15.25
CA GLU A 741 29.71 17.68 -16.37
C GLU A 741 31.02 16.98 -15.96
N GLN A 742 31.88 17.64 -15.19
CA GLN A 742 33.12 17.04 -14.66
C GLN A 742 32.84 15.83 -13.74
N LEU A 743 31.91 15.94 -12.79
CA LEU A 743 31.51 14.81 -11.92
C LEU A 743 30.81 13.68 -12.71
N SER A 744 29.98 14.02 -13.71
CA SER A 744 29.32 13.01 -14.56
C SER A 744 30.29 12.30 -15.51
N PHE A 745 31.38 12.97 -15.91
CA PHE A 745 32.38 12.40 -16.81
C PHE A 745 33.33 11.44 -16.07
N VAL A 746 33.75 11.79 -14.85
CA VAL A 746 34.57 10.92 -13.97
C VAL A 746 33.80 9.65 -13.58
N SER A 747 32.51 9.77 -13.25
CA SER A 747 31.67 8.62 -12.84
C SER A 747 31.30 7.66 -13.99
N LYS A 748 31.29 8.11 -15.25
CA LYS A 748 30.99 7.25 -16.41
C LYS A 748 32.11 6.25 -16.74
N ASN A 749 33.36 6.55 -16.37
CA ASN A 749 34.53 5.71 -16.65
C ASN A 749 34.94 4.78 -15.50
N GLU A 750 34.27 4.83 -14.34
CA GLU A 750 34.65 4.04 -13.18
C GLU A 750 34.19 2.57 -13.30
N TRP A 751 35.07 1.71 -13.81
CA TRP A 751 34.80 0.28 -14.01
C TRP A 751 34.62 -0.49 -12.70
N ARG A 752 35.15 0.00 -11.57
CA ARG A 752 35.06 -0.66 -10.25
C ARG A 752 33.63 -0.79 -9.76
N ASN A 753 32.88 0.32 -9.79
CA ASN A 753 31.46 0.34 -9.41
C ASN A 753 30.62 -0.59 -10.29
N ARG A 754 30.95 -0.67 -11.59
CA ARG A 754 30.28 -1.57 -12.53
C ARG A 754 30.62 -3.04 -12.29
N LEU A 755 31.87 -3.37 -11.94
CA LEU A 755 32.26 -4.73 -11.54
C LEU A 755 31.40 -5.21 -10.36
N ILE A 756 31.29 -4.42 -9.29
CA ILE A 756 30.52 -4.81 -8.10
C ILE A 756 29.03 -4.97 -8.46
N ALA A 757 28.50 -4.10 -9.31
CA ALA A 757 27.13 -4.19 -9.79
C ALA A 757 26.89 -5.45 -10.65
N SER A 758 27.87 -5.82 -11.50
CA SER A 758 27.81 -7.01 -12.36
C SER A 758 27.76 -8.31 -11.57
N ASN A 759 28.39 -8.39 -10.38
CA ASN A 759 28.31 -9.56 -9.51
C ASN A 759 26.86 -9.89 -9.09
N ASN A 760 26.00 -8.86 -9.00
CA ASN A 760 24.60 -9.01 -8.61
C ASN A 760 23.66 -9.32 -9.80
N LEU A 761 24.13 -9.32 -11.06
CA LEU A 761 23.29 -9.56 -12.25
C LEU A 761 22.53 -10.89 -12.20
N HIS A 762 23.12 -11.90 -11.57
CA HIS A 762 22.49 -13.21 -11.41
C HIS A 762 21.14 -13.13 -10.67
N LEU A 763 20.91 -12.12 -9.83
CA LEU A 763 19.64 -11.91 -9.12
C LEU A 763 18.48 -11.58 -10.07
N ARG A 764 18.75 -10.92 -11.20
CA ARG A 764 17.73 -10.57 -12.20
C ARG A 764 17.12 -11.80 -12.87
N THR A 765 17.85 -12.90 -12.92
CA THR A 765 17.39 -14.19 -13.48
C THR A 765 16.29 -14.85 -12.63
N LYS A 766 15.96 -14.31 -11.44
CA LYS A 766 14.79 -14.75 -10.66
C LYS A 766 13.48 -14.43 -11.36
N ASN A 767 13.41 -13.31 -12.07
CA ASN A 767 12.23 -12.86 -12.80
C ASN A 767 12.57 -12.80 -14.29
N ILE A 768 12.14 -13.81 -15.05
CA ILE A 768 12.37 -13.87 -16.49
C ILE A 768 11.04 -13.70 -17.21
N TYR A 769 10.96 -12.69 -18.07
CA TYR A 769 9.82 -12.45 -18.95
C TYR A 769 10.20 -12.90 -20.35
N VAL A 770 9.53 -13.92 -20.87
CA VAL A 770 9.70 -14.33 -22.26
C VAL A 770 8.61 -13.66 -23.08
N SER A 771 9.04 -12.87 -24.05
CA SER A 771 8.15 -12.16 -24.96
C SER A 771 7.99 -12.97 -26.24
N SER A 772 6.92 -13.76 -26.30
CA SER A 772 6.55 -14.60 -27.44
C SER A 772 5.28 -14.08 -28.09
N ASP A 773 5.18 -14.19 -29.41
CA ASP A 773 3.92 -13.96 -30.15
C ASP A 773 3.02 -15.21 -30.08
N ASP A 774 1.75 -15.08 -30.47
CA ASP A 774 0.81 -16.21 -30.53
C ASP A 774 1.28 -17.29 -31.52
N PHE A 775 0.93 -18.55 -31.25
CA PHE A 775 1.29 -19.68 -32.12
C PHE A 775 0.57 -19.53 -33.46
N VAL A 776 1.33 -19.42 -34.55
CA VAL A 776 0.80 -19.42 -35.92
C VAL A 776 1.12 -20.77 -36.55
N ASP A 777 0.08 -21.48 -37.02
CA ASP A 777 0.15 -22.85 -37.58
C ASP A 777 1.00 -22.98 -38.86
N ASP A 778 1.48 -21.88 -39.45
CA ASP A 778 2.19 -21.86 -40.73
C ASP A 778 3.70 -21.51 -40.57
N GLU A 779 4.57 -22.48 -40.92
CA GLU A 779 6.02 -22.36 -41.25
C GLU A 779 6.98 -21.71 -40.22
N SER A 780 6.54 -21.42 -38.99
CA SER A 780 7.40 -20.76 -37.99
C SER A 780 8.11 -21.72 -37.03
N PHE A 781 9.45 -21.65 -36.97
CA PHE A 781 10.23 -22.43 -36.01
C PHE A 781 10.01 -21.96 -34.56
N THR A 782 9.91 -22.92 -33.64
CA THR A 782 9.89 -22.66 -32.20
C THR A 782 11.27 -22.85 -31.60
N TYR A 783 11.82 -21.79 -30.98
CA TYR A 783 13.15 -21.84 -30.39
C TYR A 783 13.08 -22.16 -28.90
N ILE A 784 13.91 -23.10 -28.44
CA ILE A 784 14.00 -23.48 -27.03
C ILE A 784 15.34 -23.03 -26.48
N MET A 785 15.30 -22.10 -25.52
CA MET A 785 16.45 -21.59 -24.79
C MET A 785 16.64 -22.36 -23.47
N PRO A 786 17.79 -23.03 -23.26
CA PRO A 786 18.16 -23.60 -21.98
C PRO A 786 18.35 -22.52 -20.90
N LYS A 787 17.74 -22.72 -19.73
CA LYS A 787 17.84 -21.76 -18.62
C LYS A 787 19.26 -21.62 -18.06
N ASN A 788 20.07 -22.68 -18.10
CA ASN A 788 21.46 -22.62 -17.62
C ASN A 788 22.31 -21.67 -18.48
N LEU A 789 22.13 -21.72 -19.80
CA LEU A 789 22.80 -20.83 -20.75
C LEU A 789 22.42 -19.38 -20.50
N LEU A 790 21.12 -19.09 -20.40
CA LEU A 790 20.64 -17.73 -20.14
C LEU A 790 21.19 -17.21 -18.81
N LYS A 791 21.13 -18.01 -17.74
CA LYS A 791 21.63 -17.60 -16.42
C LYS A 791 23.12 -17.26 -16.45
N LYS A 792 23.93 -18.09 -17.10
CA LYS A 792 25.38 -17.88 -17.20
C LYS A 792 25.71 -16.70 -18.12
N PHE A 793 25.01 -16.54 -19.25
CA PHE A 793 25.17 -15.41 -20.16
C PHE A 793 24.89 -14.07 -19.46
N VAL A 794 23.81 -13.99 -18.68
CA VAL A 794 23.49 -12.81 -17.85
C VAL A 794 24.57 -12.56 -16.79
N GLN A 795 25.11 -13.62 -16.17
CA GLN A 795 26.14 -13.50 -15.13
C GLN A 795 27.47 -12.94 -15.66
N ILE A 796 27.83 -13.23 -16.90
CA ILE A 796 29.10 -12.77 -17.49
C ILE A 796 28.99 -11.41 -18.18
N SER A 797 27.80 -10.83 -18.26
CA SER A 797 27.53 -9.58 -18.99
C SER A 797 27.81 -8.32 -18.15
N ASP A 798 27.74 -7.14 -18.78
CA ASP A 798 27.76 -5.83 -18.12
C ASP A 798 26.36 -5.17 -18.14
N LEU A 799 26.13 -4.23 -17.22
CA LEU A 799 24.87 -3.49 -17.13
C LEU A 799 24.68 -2.40 -18.18
N ARG A 800 25.76 -1.93 -18.81
CA ARG A 800 25.72 -0.82 -19.78
C ARG A 800 26.27 -1.20 -21.13
N THR A 801 27.44 -1.83 -21.15
CA THR A 801 28.08 -2.31 -22.37
C THR A 801 27.36 -3.57 -22.84
N GLN A 802 26.95 -3.59 -24.09
CA GLN A 802 26.31 -4.77 -24.66
C GLN A 802 27.31 -5.93 -24.76
N VAL A 803 26.82 -7.15 -24.61
CA VAL A 803 27.60 -8.38 -24.79
C VAL A 803 26.84 -9.26 -25.75
N GLY A 804 27.51 -9.72 -26.81
CA GLY A 804 26.95 -10.56 -27.86
C GLY A 804 27.63 -11.93 -27.94
N ALA A 805 26.93 -12.92 -28.50
CA ALA A 805 27.46 -14.24 -28.79
C ALA A 805 26.66 -14.92 -29.91
N PHE A 806 27.25 -15.90 -30.59
CA PHE A 806 26.54 -16.71 -31.59
C PHE A 806 25.86 -17.92 -30.94
N ILE A 807 24.68 -18.28 -31.42
CA ILE A 807 23.90 -19.41 -30.90
C ILE A 807 23.85 -20.55 -31.92
N TYR A 808 24.14 -21.76 -31.43
CA TYR A 808 24.16 -22.98 -32.22
C TYR A 808 23.21 -24.02 -31.63
N GLY A 809 22.60 -24.81 -32.48
CA GLY A 809 21.61 -25.78 -32.07
C GLY A 809 21.33 -26.86 -33.09
N SER A 810 20.31 -27.65 -32.83
CA SER A 810 19.76 -28.60 -33.79
C SER A 810 18.29 -28.87 -33.46
N SER A 811 17.54 -29.35 -34.43
CA SER A 811 16.22 -29.91 -34.16
C SER A 811 16.34 -31.23 -33.36
N PRO A 812 15.36 -31.55 -32.48
CA PRO A 812 15.23 -32.88 -31.90
C PRO A 812 14.85 -33.90 -33.00
N SER A 813 15.21 -35.17 -32.81
CA SER A 813 14.94 -36.24 -33.79
C SER A 813 13.45 -36.42 -34.15
N ASP A 814 12.57 -35.97 -33.25
CA ASP A 814 11.14 -36.23 -33.31
C ASP A 814 10.37 -35.08 -33.98
N ASN A 815 10.97 -33.88 -34.11
CA ASN A 815 10.31 -32.72 -34.69
C ASN A 815 11.29 -31.68 -35.26
N ASP A 816 11.25 -31.47 -36.57
CA ASP A 816 12.13 -30.54 -37.28
C ASP A 816 11.77 -29.05 -37.06
N GLU A 817 10.52 -28.75 -36.69
CA GLU A 817 10.00 -27.38 -36.46
C GLU A 817 10.48 -26.77 -35.13
N ILE A 818 11.04 -27.59 -34.24
CA ILE A 818 11.59 -27.16 -32.97
C ILE A 818 13.10 -27.01 -33.11
N LYS A 819 13.65 -25.87 -32.69
CA LYS A 819 15.09 -25.60 -32.67
C LYS A 819 15.57 -25.50 -31.23
N GLU A 820 16.31 -26.52 -30.78
CA GLU A 820 16.92 -26.51 -29.44
C GLU A 820 18.28 -25.83 -29.48
N ILE A 821 18.46 -24.76 -28.72
CA ILE A 821 19.76 -24.12 -28.55
C ILE A 821 20.63 -25.03 -27.68
N LYS A 822 21.74 -25.52 -28.22
CA LYS A 822 22.66 -26.43 -27.53
C LYS A 822 23.94 -25.75 -27.09
N ALA A 823 24.39 -24.73 -27.82
CA ALA A 823 25.64 -24.06 -27.52
C ALA A 823 25.59 -22.54 -27.76
N ILE A 824 26.31 -21.78 -26.94
CA ILE A 824 26.58 -20.36 -27.14
C ILE A 824 28.09 -20.19 -27.36
N ALA A 825 28.48 -19.67 -28.52
CA ALA A 825 29.86 -19.34 -28.84
C ALA A 825 30.13 -17.86 -28.55
N LEU A 826 30.89 -17.58 -27.51
CA LEU A 826 31.49 -16.28 -27.27
C LEU A 826 32.71 -16.13 -28.15
N VAL A 827 32.69 -15.10 -28.98
CA VAL A 827 33.78 -14.75 -29.88
C VAL A 827 34.46 -13.48 -29.36
N PRO A 828 35.71 -13.21 -29.78
CA PRO A 828 36.34 -11.91 -29.60
C PRO A 828 35.37 -10.79 -30.02
N GLN A 829 35.13 -9.79 -29.18
CA GLN A 829 34.22 -8.68 -29.50
C GLN A 829 34.64 -7.37 -28.84
N LEU A 830 34.34 -6.26 -29.53
CA LEU A 830 34.45 -4.90 -29.01
C LEU A 830 33.07 -4.25 -28.98
N ALA A 831 32.55 -3.99 -27.78
CA ALA A 831 31.20 -3.46 -27.62
C ALA A 831 31.17 -2.12 -26.86
N ASN A 832 30.12 -1.35 -27.14
CA ASN A 832 29.76 -0.12 -26.42
C ASN A 832 28.31 -0.22 -25.90
N SER A 833 27.71 0.90 -25.46
CA SER A 833 26.33 0.89 -24.93
C SER A 833 25.24 0.72 -25.98
N HIS A 834 25.55 0.99 -27.25
CA HIS A 834 24.60 1.01 -28.36
C HIS A 834 24.85 -0.07 -29.42
N SER A 835 26.09 -0.54 -29.59
CA SER A 835 26.48 -1.48 -30.64
C SER A 835 27.58 -2.45 -30.21
N ILE A 836 27.63 -3.59 -30.90
CA ILE A 836 28.64 -4.64 -30.76
C ILE A 836 29.38 -4.78 -32.09
N GLN A 837 30.70 -4.86 -32.04
CA GLN A 837 31.53 -5.22 -33.19
C GLN A 837 32.01 -6.66 -33.02
N PHE A 838 31.64 -7.51 -33.98
CA PHE A 838 32.15 -8.87 -34.11
C PHE A 838 33.27 -8.95 -35.14
N PRO A 839 34.02 -10.07 -35.17
CA PRO A 839 34.92 -10.39 -36.27
C PRO A 839 34.13 -10.48 -37.58
N THR A 840 34.77 -10.10 -38.69
CA THR A 840 34.11 -10.00 -40.01
C THR A 840 33.69 -11.35 -40.56
N LYS A 841 34.48 -12.40 -40.30
CA LYS A 841 34.21 -13.79 -40.68
C LYS A 841 33.67 -14.59 -39.49
N LEU A 842 32.69 -15.45 -39.75
CA LEU A 842 32.24 -16.46 -38.81
C LEU A 842 33.28 -17.57 -38.65
N TYR A 843 33.27 -18.24 -37.49
CA TYR A 843 34.15 -19.36 -37.21
C TYR A 843 33.82 -20.57 -38.09
N ASP A 844 34.82 -21.16 -38.76
CA ASP A 844 34.63 -22.36 -39.57
C ASP A 844 34.31 -23.56 -38.67
N LYS A 845 33.04 -24.00 -38.73
CA LYS A 845 32.52 -25.10 -37.90
C LYS A 845 33.28 -26.41 -38.10
N LYS A 846 34.01 -26.57 -39.22
CA LYS A 846 34.78 -27.79 -39.51
C LYS A 846 36.01 -27.94 -38.63
N ASN A 847 36.53 -26.85 -38.08
CA ASN A 847 37.70 -26.88 -37.20
C ASN A 847 37.39 -27.54 -35.84
N GLN A 848 36.11 -27.67 -35.48
CA GLN A 848 35.70 -28.23 -34.20
C GLN A 848 34.59 -29.28 -34.34
N SER A 849 34.90 -30.52 -33.95
CA SER A 849 34.01 -31.69 -34.09
C SER A 849 32.66 -31.54 -33.38
N TYR A 850 32.57 -30.67 -32.37
CA TYR A 850 31.32 -30.40 -31.67
C TYR A 850 30.38 -29.52 -32.51
N LEU A 851 30.89 -28.43 -33.08
CA LEU A 851 30.13 -27.48 -33.89
C LEU A 851 29.76 -28.03 -35.27
N SER A 852 30.53 -28.98 -35.82
CA SER A 852 30.23 -29.58 -37.13
C SER A 852 28.86 -30.28 -37.19
N SER A 853 28.33 -30.69 -36.04
CA SER A 853 27.01 -31.33 -35.92
C SER A 853 25.86 -30.34 -35.66
N LEU A 854 26.16 -29.05 -35.47
CA LEU A 854 25.20 -28.02 -35.06
C LEU A 854 25.03 -26.96 -36.15
N GLU A 855 23.79 -26.51 -36.33
CA GLU A 855 23.47 -25.40 -37.23
C GLU A 855 23.61 -24.05 -36.50
N LEU A 856 23.90 -23.00 -37.27
CA LEU A 856 23.91 -21.63 -36.73
C LEU A 856 22.46 -21.16 -36.67
N LEU A 857 21.93 -20.94 -35.47
CA LEU A 857 20.57 -20.44 -35.29
C LEU A 857 20.52 -18.91 -35.26
N GLY A 858 21.63 -18.25 -34.92
CA GLY A 858 21.81 -16.80 -34.98
C GLY A 858 22.69 -16.23 -33.91
N TRP A 859 22.27 -15.10 -33.31
CA TRP A 859 23.04 -14.45 -32.25
C TRP A 859 22.15 -14.01 -31.08
N ILE A 860 22.78 -13.87 -29.92
CA ILE A 860 22.19 -13.38 -28.68
C ILE A 860 22.98 -12.18 -28.19
N HIS A 861 22.31 -11.12 -27.77
CA HIS A 861 22.97 -9.95 -27.19
C HIS A 861 22.19 -9.32 -26.03
N THR A 862 22.90 -8.60 -25.17
CA THR A 862 22.29 -7.83 -24.07
C THR A 862 21.92 -6.42 -24.49
N GLN A 863 20.87 -5.86 -23.88
CA GLN A 863 20.43 -4.48 -24.07
C GLN A 863 19.89 -3.87 -22.77
N ASN A 864 19.88 -2.53 -22.70
CA ASN A 864 19.49 -1.81 -21.49
C ASN A 864 17.97 -1.65 -21.33
N GLN A 865 17.22 -1.67 -22.44
CA GLN A 865 15.77 -1.47 -22.44
C GLN A 865 15.09 -2.58 -23.23
N SER A 866 13.88 -2.98 -22.83
CA SER A 866 13.07 -3.92 -23.59
C SER A 866 12.35 -3.20 -24.72
N SER A 867 12.56 -3.66 -25.95
CA SER A 867 11.83 -3.21 -27.14
C SER A 867 11.02 -4.37 -27.72
N ASP A 868 9.86 -4.06 -28.30
CA ASP A 868 9.07 -5.01 -29.09
C ASP A 868 9.53 -5.11 -30.56
N LEU A 869 10.56 -4.36 -30.93
CA LEU A 869 11.13 -4.25 -32.28
C LEU A 869 12.65 -4.37 -32.19
N LEU A 870 13.29 -4.86 -33.26
CA LEU A 870 14.74 -4.80 -33.37
C LEU A 870 15.21 -3.34 -33.54
N PRO A 871 16.19 -2.88 -32.75
CA PRO A 871 16.85 -1.61 -32.96
C PRO A 871 17.45 -1.47 -34.37
N PRO A 872 17.45 -0.26 -34.96
CA PRO A 872 18.05 -0.02 -36.28
C PRO A 872 19.53 -0.45 -36.38
N ILE A 873 20.27 -0.32 -35.27
CA ILE A 873 21.66 -0.71 -35.16
C ILE A 873 21.88 -2.22 -35.31
N ASP A 874 20.97 -3.04 -34.77
CA ASP A 874 21.03 -4.49 -34.85
C ASP A 874 20.73 -4.94 -36.28
N VAL A 875 19.74 -4.29 -36.93
CA VAL A 875 19.40 -4.50 -38.35
C VAL A 875 20.60 -4.23 -39.25
N THR A 876 21.30 -3.11 -39.05
CA THR A 876 22.51 -2.77 -39.82
C THR A 876 23.65 -3.77 -39.54
N SER A 877 23.84 -4.20 -38.30
CA SER A 877 24.90 -5.14 -37.91
C SER A 877 24.68 -6.53 -38.52
N LEU A 878 23.45 -7.04 -38.47
CA LEU A 878 23.03 -8.28 -39.12
C LEU A 878 23.24 -8.24 -40.64
N ALA A 879 22.88 -7.14 -41.29
CA ALA A 879 23.03 -7.00 -42.72
C ALA A 879 24.51 -7.03 -43.17
N ARG A 880 25.41 -6.43 -42.39
CA ARG A 880 26.86 -6.47 -42.64
C ARG A 880 27.46 -7.85 -42.39
N LEU A 881 26.97 -8.57 -41.37
CA LEU A 881 27.43 -9.94 -41.11
C LEU A 881 27.02 -10.90 -42.23
N LYS A 882 25.78 -10.76 -42.75
CA LYS A 882 25.29 -11.55 -43.89
C LYS A 882 26.15 -11.33 -45.14
N SER A 883 26.47 -10.08 -45.49
CA SER A 883 27.24 -9.78 -46.71
C SER A 883 28.64 -10.41 -46.70
N ASN A 884 29.21 -10.62 -45.52
CA ASN A 884 30.55 -11.18 -45.37
C ASN A 884 30.55 -12.72 -45.27
N ASN A 885 29.41 -13.36 -44.99
CA ASN A 885 29.31 -14.79 -44.62
C ASN A 885 28.17 -15.53 -45.32
N GLU A 886 27.89 -15.18 -46.58
CA GLU A 886 26.72 -15.67 -47.33
C GLU A 886 26.65 -17.21 -47.45
N SER A 887 27.80 -17.90 -47.43
CA SER A 887 27.87 -19.37 -47.53
C SER A 887 27.36 -20.14 -46.31
N GLU A 888 27.41 -19.54 -45.12
CA GLU A 888 26.94 -20.16 -43.86
C GLU A 888 25.65 -19.54 -43.32
N TRP A 889 25.13 -18.50 -43.99
CA TRP A 889 23.99 -17.73 -43.54
C TRP A 889 22.68 -18.39 -43.93
N THR A 890 21.82 -18.67 -42.95
CA THR A 890 20.46 -19.18 -43.17
C THR A 890 19.44 -18.04 -43.13
N GLU A 891 18.40 -18.09 -43.96
CA GLU A 891 17.34 -17.06 -43.95
C GLU A 891 16.55 -16.99 -42.64
N ASN A 892 16.48 -18.10 -41.89
CA ASN A 892 15.73 -18.22 -40.64
C ASN A 892 16.52 -17.83 -39.38
N LEU A 893 17.61 -17.09 -39.53
CA LEU A 893 18.49 -16.69 -38.43
C LEU A 893 17.76 -15.75 -37.45
N ILE A 894 17.83 -16.07 -36.16
CA ILE A 894 17.20 -15.28 -35.10
C ILE A 894 18.18 -14.36 -34.36
N THR A 895 17.66 -13.24 -33.88
CA THR A 895 18.30 -12.35 -32.93
C THR A 895 17.58 -12.46 -31.60
N LEU A 896 18.29 -12.98 -30.59
CA LEU A 896 17.82 -13.03 -29.22
C LEU A 896 18.28 -11.78 -28.47
N SER A 897 17.34 -10.95 -28.03
CA SER A 897 17.65 -9.79 -27.22
C SER A 897 17.36 -10.05 -25.75
N VAL A 898 18.36 -9.78 -24.90
CA VAL A 898 18.30 -9.97 -23.45
C VAL A 898 18.29 -8.59 -22.79
N ALA A 899 17.10 -8.09 -22.49
CA ALA A 899 16.93 -6.77 -21.89
C ALA A 899 17.01 -6.78 -20.36
N PHE A 900 17.87 -5.93 -19.83
CA PHE A 900 18.11 -5.77 -18.41
C PHE A 900 17.20 -4.71 -17.78
N THR A 901 16.06 -5.17 -17.26
CA THR A 901 15.16 -4.33 -16.46
C THR A 901 15.53 -4.42 -14.97
N PRO A 902 15.30 -3.38 -14.15
CA PRO A 902 15.60 -3.44 -12.72
C PRO A 902 14.89 -4.63 -12.05
N GLY A 903 15.66 -5.61 -11.58
CA GLY A 903 15.15 -6.81 -10.90
C GLY A 903 14.59 -7.92 -11.82
N SER A 904 14.68 -7.79 -13.14
CA SER A 904 14.21 -8.81 -14.09
C SER A 904 15.01 -8.84 -15.40
N VAL A 905 14.84 -9.94 -16.14
CA VAL A 905 15.38 -10.11 -17.49
C VAL A 905 14.22 -10.33 -18.44
N SER A 906 14.16 -9.55 -19.52
CA SER A 906 13.19 -9.76 -20.60
C SER A 906 13.90 -10.35 -21.81
N LEU A 907 13.38 -11.45 -22.33
CA LEU A 907 13.95 -12.18 -23.45
C LEU A 907 12.98 -12.14 -24.63
N ALA A 908 13.45 -11.73 -25.81
CA ALA A 908 12.67 -11.72 -27.04
C ALA A 908 13.48 -12.30 -28.20
N ALA A 909 12.79 -12.96 -29.14
CA ALA A 909 13.39 -13.49 -30.37
C ALA A 909 12.82 -12.74 -31.58
N PHE A 910 13.70 -12.36 -32.50
CA PHE A 910 13.31 -11.65 -33.72
C PHE A 910 13.98 -12.25 -34.96
N THR A 911 13.28 -12.21 -36.08
CA THR A 911 13.80 -12.46 -37.43
C THR A 911 13.74 -11.19 -38.26
N LEU A 912 14.68 -11.06 -39.21
CA LEU A 912 14.74 -9.92 -40.11
C LEU A 912 14.20 -10.32 -41.48
N ASN A 913 13.28 -9.53 -42.03
CA ASN A 913 12.76 -9.74 -43.38
C ASN A 913 13.75 -9.27 -44.46
N HIS A 914 13.48 -9.62 -45.72
CA HIS A 914 14.36 -9.27 -46.85
C HIS A 914 14.53 -7.75 -47.03
N GLU A 915 13.47 -6.97 -46.83
CA GLU A 915 13.51 -5.50 -46.91
C GLU A 915 14.41 -4.88 -45.83
N GLY A 916 14.37 -5.43 -44.62
CA GLY A 916 15.24 -5.03 -43.51
C GLY A 916 16.71 -5.28 -43.81
N TYR A 917 17.05 -6.41 -44.45
CA TYR A 917 18.42 -6.66 -44.91
C TYR A 917 18.88 -5.63 -45.95
N GLN A 918 18.03 -5.31 -46.94
CA GLN A 918 18.36 -4.30 -47.97
C GLN A 918 18.57 -2.91 -47.35
N TRP A 919 17.66 -2.49 -46.46
CA TRP A 919 17.76 -1.21 -45.77
C TRP A 919 19.04 -1.16 -44.92
N GLY A 920 19.32 -2.22 -44.15
CA GLY A 920 20.49 -2.33 -43.29
C GLY A 920 21.82 -2.20 -44.03
N MET A 921 21.92 -2.66 -45.28
CA MET A 921 23.10 -2.47 -46.13
C MET A 921 23.31 -1.02 -46.55
N THR A 922 22.22 -0.28 -46.80
CA THR A 922 22.29 1.12 -47.24
C THR A 922 22.50 2.10 -46.09
N ASN A 923 22.14 1.71 -44.87
CA ASN A 923 22.17 2.60 -43.71
C ASN A 923 23.60 2.96 -43.30
N LYS A 924 23.85 4.27 -43.17
CA LYS A 924 25.12 4.84 -42.68
C LYS A 924 24.96 5.55 -41.34
N ASP A 925 23.74 5.80 -40.88
CA ASP A 925 23.47 6.42 -39.58
C ASP A 925 23.36 5.32 -38.51
N VAL A 926 24.38 5.26 -37.66
CA VAL A 926 24.58 4.23 -36.62
C VAL A 926 24.30 4.82 -35.23
N ILE A 927 23.93 6.10 -35.14
CA ILE A 927 23.83 6.86 -33.87
C ILE A 927 22.38 7.18 -33.53
N SER A 928 21.53 7.49 -34.51
CA SER A 928 20.14 7.89 -34.26
C SER A 928 19.22 6.71 -33.90
N ASP A 929 18.28 6.92 -32.97
CA ASP A 929 17.28 5.91 -32.56
C ASP A 929 16.19 5.68 -33.63
N ALA A 930 15.94 6.65 -34.51
CA ALA A 930 14.96 6.58 -35.60
C ALA A 930 15.54 7.12 -36.92
N PRO A 931 16.46 6.37 -37.56
CA PRO A 931 17.10 6.79 -38.81
C PRO A 931 16.10 6.81 -39.99
N ALA A 932 16.40 7.63 -41.00
CA ALA A 932 15.53 7.82 -42.15
C ALA A 932 15.26 6.51 -42.90
N GLY A 933 13.98 6.23 -43.19
CA GLY A 933 13.55 5.04 -43.90
C GLY A 933 13.44 3.77 -43.04
N PHE A 934 13.69 3.85 -41.73
CA PHE A 934 13.46 2.73 -40.81
C PHE A 934 11.97 2.42 -40.68
N SER A 935 11.60 1.15 -40.84
CA SER A 935 10.23 0.65 -40.64
C SER A 935 10.20 -0.40 -39.52
N PRO A 936 9.22 -0.33 -38.59
CA PRO A 936 8.98 -1.39 -37.61
C PRO A 936 8.72 -2.77 -38.23
N GLU A 937 8.26 -2.82 -39.48
CA GLU A 937 7.92 -4.07 -40.19
C GLU A 937 9.16 -4.88 -40.59
N PHE A 938 10.37 -4.32 -40.48
CA PHE A 938 11.62 -5.03 -40.79
C PHE A 938 11.87 -6.22 -39.87
N SER A 939 11.41 -6.15 -38.62
CA SER A 939 11.57 -7.23 -37.65
C SER A 939 10.27 -7.95 -37.39
N LYS A 940 10.27 -9.28 -37.51
CA LYS A 940 9.18 -10.16 -37.09
C LYS A 940 9.56 -10.84 -35.78
N LYS A 941 8.62 -10.92 -34.83
CA LYS A 941 8.84 -11.59 -33.55
C LYS A 941 8.62 -13.10 -33.70
N ASN A 942 9.46 -13.89 -33.05
CA ASN A 942 9.45 -15.35 -33.14
C ASN A 942 9.02 -16.00 -31.83
N GLN A 943 8.61 -17.27 -31.94
CA GLN A 943 8.28 -18.08 -30.78
C GLN A 943 9.54 -18.52 -30.04
N LEU A 944 9.55 -18.25 -28.73
CA LEU A 944 10.65 -18.57 -27.85
C LEU A 944 10.13 -19.18 -26.55
N LEU A 945 10.73 -20.29 -26.15
CA LEU A 945 10.43 -21.00 -24.91
C LEU A 945 11.68 -21.12 -24.05
N LEU A 946 11.52 -20.99 -22.74
CA LEU A 946 12.58 -21.26 -21.77
C LEU A 946 12.38 -22.65 -21.18
N SER A 947 13.42 -23.48 -21.19
CA SER A 947 13.35 -24.85 -20.67
C SER A 947 14.40 -25.11 -19.60
N ASP A 948 13.97 -25.78 -18.53
CA ASP A 948 14.81 -26.27 -17.42
C ASP A 948 15.17 -27.76 -17.63
N ARG A 949 14.68 -28.39 -18.71
CA ARG A 949 14.89 -29.83 -18.99
C ARG A 949 16.13 -30.10 -19.84
N ILE A 950 16.54 -29.13 -20.64
CA ILE A 950 17.71 -29.22 -21.51
C ILE A 950 18.83 -28.37 -20.92
N MET A 951 20.07 -28.78 -21.18
CA MET A 951 21.28 -28.10 -20.73
C MET A 951 22.15 -27.82 -21.96
N GLY A 952 22.59 -26.58 -22.10
CA GLY A 952 23.53 -26.19 -23.15
C GLY A 952 24.95 -25.96 -22.63
N THR A 953 25.90 -25.81 -23.55
CA THR A 953 27.33 -25.58 -23.30
C THR A 953 27.79 -24.21 -23.86
N PHE A 954 28.96 -23.74 -23.42
CA PHE A 954 29.59 -22.55 -23.99
C PHE A 954 30.83 -22.94 -24.78
N LEU A 955 31.10 -22.17 -25.84
CA LEU A 955 32.40 -22.12 -26.48
C LEU A 955 33.01 -20.74 -26.25
N VAL A 956 34.30 -20.72 -26.01
CA VAL A 956 35.10 -19.51 -25.75
C VAL A 956 36.35 -19.52 -26.60
N PRO A 957 37.01 -18.37 -26.81
CA PRO A 957 38.29 -18.31 -27.51
C PRO A 957 39.36 -19.17 -26.80
N ASP A 958 40.30 -19.74 -27.55
CA ASP A 958 41.33 -20.63 -26.98
C ASP A 958 42.22 -19.92 -25.93
N ASP A 959 42.46 -18.63 -26.10
CA ASP A 959 43.15 -17.76 -25.14
C ASP A 959 42.25 -17.27 -23.97
N ASN A 960 40.98 -17.66 -23.97
CA ASN A 960 39.91 -17.25 -23.06
C ASN A 960 39.52 -15.76 -23.14
N ILE A 961 40.08 -14.96 -24.05
CA ILE A 961 39.84 -13.52 -24.15
C ILE A 961 38.75 -13.26 -25.18
N TRP A 962 37.52 -13.04 -24.71
CA TRP A 962 36.42 -12.64 -25.60
C TRP A 962 36.12 -11.14 -25.52
N ASN A 963 36.44 -10.47 -24.41
CA ASN A 963 36.12 -9.06 -24.20
C ASN A 963 37.32 -8.14 -24.49
N TYR A 964 37.20 -7.29 -25.51
CA TYR A 964 38.25 -6.34 -25.88
C TYR A 964 38.00 -4.90 -25.38
N SER A 965 36.98 -4.64 -24.54
CA SER A 965 36.67 -3.29 -24.08
C SER A 965 37.82 -2.57 -23.35
N PHE A 966 38.70 -3.29 -22.63
CA PHE A 966 39.86 -2.71 -21.92
C PHE A 966 41.20 -2.90 -22.65
N ILE A 967 41.20 -3.64 -23.75
CA ILE A 967 42.37 -3.93 -24.60
C ILE A 967 42.08 -3.54 -26.05
N GLY A 968 41.27 -2.49 -26.24
CA GLY A 968 40.79 -2.02 -27.53
C GLY A 968 41.86 -1.80 -28.61
N PRO A 969 43.08 -1.31 -28.31
CA PRO A 969 44.14 -1.19 -29.32
C PRO A 969 44.59 -2.50 -29.97
N VAL A 970 44.33 -3.65 -29.32
CA VAL A 970 44.67 -5.00 -29.83
C VAL A 970 43.55 -5.56 -30.71
N TRP A 971 42.37 -4.93 -30.70
CA TRP A 971 41.21 -5.40 -31.46
C TRP A 971 41.41 -5.25 -32.96
N ASP A 972 41.38 -6.36 -33.68
CA ASP A 972 41.33 -6.41 -35.14
C ASP A 972 40.10 -7.23 -35.60
N PRO A 973 39.15 -6.61 -36.33
CA PRO A 973 37.97 -7.31 -36.87
C PRO A 973 38.30 -8.47 -37.83
N ASN A 974 39.50 -8.51 -38.41
CA ASN A 974 39.89 -9.55 -39.38
C ASN A 974 40.80 -10.63 -38.78
N ALA A 975 41.09 -10.57 -37.48
CA ALA A 975 41.91 -11.58 -36.81
C ALA A 975 41.25 -12.96 -36.84
N GLU A 976 42.05 -14.00 -37.09
CA GLU A 976 41.63 -15.39 -36.97
C GLU A 976 41.60 -15.81 -35.50
N PHE A 977 40.61 -16.60 -35.11
CA PHE A 977 40.44 -17.08 -33.74
C PHE A 977 39.94 -18.53 -33.74
N ASP A 978 40.36 -19.29 -32.74
CA ASP A 978 39.90 -20.65 -32.47
C ASP A 978 39.02 -20.72 -31.22
N LEU A 979 38.11 -21.69 -31.19
CA LEU A 979 37.16 -21.89 -30.11
C LEU A 979 37.39 -23.22 -29.38
N LYS A 980 37.22 -23.21 -28.06
CA LYS A 980 37.20 -24.41 -27.20
C LYS A 980 35.96 -24.45 -26.34
N ILE A 981 35.58 -25.65 -25.89
CA ILE A 981 34.49 -25.83 -24.93
C ILE A 981 35.03 -25.54 -23.54
N ASP A 982 34.59 -24.44 -22.93
CA ASP A 982 34.97 -24.06 -21.57
C ASP A 982 33.93 -23.11 -20.96
N ILE A 983 34.14 -22.74 -19.69
CA ILE A 983 33.29 -21.82 -18.95
C ILE A 983 33.68 -20.38 -19.29
N PRO A 984 32.76 -19.53 -19.73
CA PRO A 984 33.08 -18.16 -20.06
C PRO A 984 33.43 -17.33 -18.82
N LEU A 985 34.50 -16.56 -18.97
CA LEU A 985 34.99 -15.61 -17.98
C LEU A 985 34.03 -14.41 -17.89
N PRO A 986 33.80 -13.84 -16.68
CA PRO A 986 33.01 -12.62 -16.52
C PRO A 986 33.59 -11.41 -17.27
N PHE A 987 32.75 -10.43 -17.62
CA PHE A 987 33.15 -9.23 -18.35
C PHE A 987 34.41 -8.55 -17.78
N TYR A 988 34.48 -8.41 -16.45
CA TYR A 988 35.58 -7.75 -15.73
C TYR A 988 36.65 -8.72 -15.19
N HIS A 989 36.79 -9.92 -15.76
CA HIS A 989 37.85 -10.85 -15.37
C HIS A 989 39.25 -10.28 -15.58
N GLU A 990 40.24 -10.74 -14.81
CA GLU A 990 41.62 -10.24 -14.79
C GLU A 990 42.27 -10.25 -16.19
N LEU A 991 42.09 -11.35 -16.91
CA LEU A 991 42.57 -11.54 -18.29
C LEU A 991 42.00 -10.53 -19.30
N HIS A 992 40.79 -9.99 -19.07
CA HIS A 992 40.22 -8.98 -19.96
C HIS A 992 40.76 -7.57 -19.71
N ARG A 993 41.53 -7.36 -18.63
CA ARG A 993 41.94 -6.03 -18.17
C ARG A 993 43.41 -5.95 -17.67
N PRO A 994 44.38 -6.58 -18.37
CA PRO A 994 45.76 -6.75 -17.89
C PRO A 994 46.48 -5.44 -17.55
N THR A 995 46.17 -4.35 -18.27
CA THR A 995 46.75 -3.01 -18.07
C THR A 995 46.55 -2.48 -16.64
N HIS A 996 45.42 -2.81 -16.01
CA HIS A 996 45.14 -2.39 -14.63
C HIS A 996 46.01 -3.13 -13.60
N PHE A 997 46.47 -4.35 -13.88
CA PHE A 997 47.30 -5.12 -12.95
C PHE A 997 48.79 -4.86 -13.18
N LEU A 998 49.19 -4.63 -14.42
CA LEU A 998 50.57 -4.23 -14.75
C LEU A 998 50.96 -2.91 -14.08
N THR A 999 50.03 -1.95 -14.02
CA THR A 999 50.26 -0.67 -13.31
C THR A 999 50.38 -0.83 -11.80
N PHE A 1000 49.83 -1.89 -11.19
CA PHE A 1000 50.05 -2.17 -9.76
C PHE A 1000 51.45 -2.71 -9.49
N ASN A 1001 51.99 -3.56 -10.38
CA ASN A 1001 53.34 -4.10 -10.25
C ASN A 1001 54.43 -3.01 -10.35
N GLU A 1002 54.18 -1.92 -11.08
CA GLU A 1002 55.09 -0.77 -11.14
C GLU A 1002 55.10 0.06 -9.84
N ILE A 1003 54.04 -0.01 -9.03
CA ILE A 1003 53.92 0.72 -7.76
C ILE A 1003 54.58 -0.05 -6.60
N GLU A 1004 54.49 -1.38 -6.58
CA GLU A 1004 55.16 -2.23 -5.55
C GLU A 1004 56.69 -2.33 -5.73
N GLY A 1005 57.25 -1.88 -6.86
CA GLY A 1005 58.69 -1.95 -7.13
C GLY A 1005 59.61 -1.08 -6.26
N ASN A 1006 59.07 -0.25 -5.35
CA ASN A 1006 59.84 0.78 -4.64
C ASN A 1006 59.86 0.71 -3.10
N GLU A 1007 59.37 -0.35 -2.46
CA GLU A 1007 59.49 -0.48 -0.99
C GLU A 1007 60.19 -1.78 -0.58
N VAL A 1008 61.52 -1.75 -0.57
CA VAL A 1008 62.32 -2.59 0.32
C VAL A 1008 62.33 -1.89 1.68
N GLU A 1009 61.27 -2.06 2.47
CA GLU A 1009 61.36 -1.78 3.91
C GLU A 1009 62.12 -2.91 4.59
N ALA A 1010 63.32 -2.58 5.07
CA ALA A 1010 64.17 -3.44 5.86
C ALA A 1010 63.66 -3.51 7.30
N ASP A 1011 62.54 -4.21 7.53
CA ASP A 1011 62.13 -4.77 8.83
C ASP A 1011 60.85 -5.60 8.67
N ARG A 1012 60.98 -6.83 8.13
CA ARG A 1012 59.99 -7.89 8.34
C ARG A 1012 60.58 -8.93 9.27
N GLU A 1013 60.21 -8.87 10.56
CA GLU A 1013 60.29 -10.01 11.46
C GLU A 1013 59.30 -11.07 10.99
N ASP A 1014 59.76 -11.99 10.14
CA ASP A 1014 59.01 -13.18 9.76
C ASP A 1014 59.61 -14.40 10.49
N VAL A 1015 59.23 -14.58 11.76
CA VAL A 1015 59.45 -15.83 12.48
C VAL A 1015 58.23 -16.15 13.34
N THR A 1016 57.23 -16.80 12.76
CA THR A 1016 56.36 -17.69 13.53
C THR A 1016 56.85 -19.12 13.38
N HIS A 1017 57.73 -19.51 14.32
CA HIS A 1017 58.05 -20.90 14.57
C HIS A 1017 56.78 -21.63 15.01
N ILE A 1018 56.33 -22.57 14.18
CA ILE A 1018 55.38 -23.60 14.55
C ILE A 1018 56.19 -24.70 15.25
N GLU A 1019 56.01 -24.86 16.56
CA GLU A 1019 56.24 -26.14 17.24
C GLU A 1019 54.90 -26.85 17.45
N ILE A 1020 54.95 -28.16 17.23
CA ILE A 1020 53.87 -29.16 17.14
C ILE A 1020 53.04 -29.27 18.43
#